data_AF-A0A0K8NU01-F1
#
_entry.id   AF-A0A0K8NU01-F1
#
_cell.length_a   1.000
_cell.length_b   1.000
_cell.length_c   1.000
_cell.angle_alpha   90.00
_cell.angle_beta   90.00
_cell.angle_gamma   90.00
#
_symmetry.space_group_name_H-M   'P 1'
#
loop_
_entity.id
_entity.type
_entity.pdbx_description
1 polymer ?
#
loop_
_entity_poly.entity_id
_entity_poly.type
_entity_poly.pdbx_seq_one_letter_code
_entity_poly.pdbx_strand_id
1 'polypeptide(L)'
;MPLIIQERSQAEEHAVAAGDTLASIAAAKCPALGWKTLALYNFGTARPAEVRRALCETVGVALATLADPALEGTPEQLKLQPDADLAPKLKIPKAWEKDGLSTQQTHTVNVNPLKPANAVRILELDKWFIPEQEQCAVRYELQGEGSRADKLSFEVYANQYCDATDWNRGFGSFGDPAALVDVPVTITDLASQSAERSSHGLPGDGWKGEVTTTQGMLGRKTGTAAKRHINVAFSPYTAHFRYHKADGDKTAHLVLEPFWPQWEETKSEPAATGTVEGGGVRIAWTNAAKADLGAVEVFDATGRRVHVAALSGTALDAGAQSLLWNGDYLPGLLNGRFGTRHDDDSAVLDKHLVFRSAPYVYKVTTFVRKKKDDSLKVKWEVRNTGRLAEGLLEIVDGKGRVVYQKPLGKGRLSGKQEQAWDGKYPDGLKNSLGGDTLVPADMPYRARLQAHTPFCEPEGLALAVMHTEVRLYVHRENHAPSDLRCDPTITRPGLAIGLGPLVPGDLPAQGDALWNRWKLAEYGFHPGPVTAGGAGTADFQLATREFKRSVPADGSVAAPNFRRQNLDGGNDVAENGELTTALATIRAGDKRAWFGDPALVLGNSDAPDLTPAEAERRLRDPAQQLVVWVDDRQYYTDAGATVDDTNASYTTGNAAANTFGLMNYRGGMSVADAKVATDAQAVARPWLPLQARLALLGRADELDTPFDEARLAMADPAQRAAMARAIGPLRIDWSCEETGADVSTIDTGMTDYVKQYVRSRYHVGSTLHQQQATHTPPGVGRALRYANCPEALGGTRPASLASHAEKHFGTADLSLAPWRAAPVAAVETVMTVVHDHLSAGQRDKTDLFIPHIGTAGAYFHPSNIAGDGYRVRAELRFEKAGDYAFPNVDALKARYPVAPQAQTAALRLWRRTSFRGYVCWGAATGNWGSSFIDVFRNHYRGAHVYYVHEGGAPQTFNATDVFDPAVAAHRTRYNNIISNNVSNATLKDVSRMTLKTDQIWPWAGRTDMGWPWPSAVVPNPAGRAAVVNNLQELIFNHTWRKFRYSLITALVREIEKKGFMRGHLMVEFVASEACCYQAYACNAAPSHTHVYLERGAAPGTRMQGQACPAAGCGGTLSSTGQWSRNMTAIPLPAVGSALGATWLFWQGESIDRLKAVWAHEVMHHRHGEHAANAPGAAATLHDSQANTRETGWGAINGGGVANGWDRRCIMSYSDAWYGELGCFCGKCLLRNRGWRVSTLVNPASDRNEA
;
A
#
# COMPACT_ATOMS: atom_id res chain seq x y z
N MET A 1 -42.25 -64.99 35.80
CA MET A 1 -40.86 -64.77 36.28
C MET A 1 -40.05 -64.15 35.15
N PRO A 2 -39.11 -63.22 35.42
CA PRO A 2 -38.14 -62.83 34.41
C PRO A 2 -37.42 -64.07 33.89
N LEU A 3 -37.24 -64.17 32.58
CA LEU A 3 -36.54 -65.29 31.97
C LEU A 3 -35.07 -65.22 32.41
N ILE A 4 -34.63 -66.25 33.15
CA ILE A 4 -33.24 -66.36 33.60
C ILE A 4 -32.44 -66.92 32.42
N ILE A 5 -31.37 -66.24 32.04
CA ILE A 5 -30.50 -66.63 30.92
C ILE A 5 -29.26 -67.32 31.48
N GLN A 6 -28.76 -68.32 30.76
CA GLN A 6 -27.55 -69.05 31.14
C GLN A 6 -26.33 -68.13 31.34
N GLU A 7 -25.33 -68.62 32.08
CA GLU A 7 -24.11 -67.88 32.38
C GLU A 7 -23.33 -67.53 31.09
N ARG A 8 -22.78 -66.30 31.00
CA ARG A 8 -22.05 -65.82 29.79
C ARG A 8 -20.78 -66.61 29.47
N SER A 9 -20.20 -67.30 30.44
CA SER A 9 -19.04 -68.19 30.25
C SER A 9 -19.40 -69.45 29.47
N GLN A 10 -20.67 -69.84 29.45
CA GLN A 10 -21.20 -71.04 28.82
C GLN A 10 -21.93 -70.75 27.49
N ALA A 11 -21.99 -69.48 27.08
CA ALA A 11 -22.68 -69.06 25.87
C ALA A 11 -21.90 -69.41 24.60
N GLU A 12 -22.64 -69.87 23.59
CA GLU A 12 -22.12 -70.03 22.23
C GLU A 12 -21.71 -68.65 21.68
N GLU A 13 -20.52 -68.57 21.08
CA GLU A 13 -20.07 -67.38 20.38
C GLU A 13 -20.42 -67.48 18.89
N HIS A 14 -21.13 -66.49 18.38
CA HIS A 14 -21.43 -66.33 16.98
C HIS A 14 -20.49 -65.31 16.35
N ALA A 15 -19.66 -65.75 15.40
CA ALA A 15 -18.86 -64.86 14.57
C ALA A 15 -19.80 -64.09 13.63
N VAL A 16 -19.77 -62.75 13.72
CA VAL A 16 -20.62 -61.89 12.90
C VAL A 16 -20.10 -61.85 11.47
N ALA A 17 -20.98 -61.98 10.48
CA ALA A 17 -20.65 -61.82 9.06
C ALA A 17 -21.05 -60.43 8.54
N ALA A 18 -20.37 -59.97 7.48
CA ALA A 18 -20.74 -58.73 6.80
C ALA A 18 -22.15 -58.84 6.19
N GLY A 19 -22.99 -57.85 6.44
CA GLY A 19 -24.39 -57.81 6.01
C GLY A 19 -25.38 -58.42 7.01
N ASP A 20 -24.91 -59.08 8.08
CA ASP A 20 -25.78 -59.52 9.18
C ASP A 20 -26.50 -58.32 9.82
N THR A 21 -27.60 -58.60 10.51
CA THR A 21 -28.32 -57.64 11.34
C THR A 21 -28.61 -58.31 12.69
N LEU A 22 -28.82 -57.56 13.78
CA LEU A 22 -29.21 -58.20 15.04
C LEU A 22 -30.54 -58.97 14.89
N ALA A 23 -31.46 -58.47 14.05
CA ALA A 23 -32.71 -59.15 13.76
C ALA A 23 -32.49 -60.50 13.06
N SER A 24 -31.62 -60.56 12.04
CA SER A 24 -31.32 -61.80 11.32
C SER A 24 -30.59 -62.82 12.21
N ILE A 25 -29.63 -62.35 13.02
CA ILE A 25 -28.91 -63.22 13.98
C ILE A 25 -29.88 -63.76 15.03
N ALA A 26 -30.72 -62.90 15.62
CA ALA A 26 -31.68 -63.32 16.63
C ALA A 26 -32.69 -64.34 16.07
N ALA A 27 -33.20 -64.11 14.85
CA ALA A 27 -34.10 -65.04 14.18
C ALA A 27 -33.44 -66.41 13.92
N ALA A 28 -32.15 -66.42 13.55
CA ALA A 28 -31.44 -67.65 13.24
C ALA A 28 -30.93 -68.41 14.47
N LYS A 29 -30.50 -67.71 15.53
CA LYS A 29 -29.74 -68.29 16.65
C LYS A 29 -30.48 -68.32 17.98
N CYS A 30 -31.42 -67.40 18.21
CA CYS A 30 -32.22 -67.37 19.44
C CYS A 30 -33.68 -66.90 19.18
N PRO A 31 -34.42 -67.59 18.29
CA PRO A 31 -35.73 -67.14 17.80
C PRO A 31 -36.77 -66.91 18.90
N ALA A 32 -36.73 -67.68 19.99
CA ALA A 32 -37.65 -67.54 21.12
C ALA A 32 -37.37 -66.31 22.00
N LEU A 33 -36.20 -65.67 21.88
CA LEU A 33 -35.75 -64.59 22.76
C LEU A 33 -35.72 -63.22 22.08
N GLY A 34 -35.53 -63.19 20.75
CA GLY A 34 -35.52 -61.98 19.94
C GLY A 34 -34.30 -61.08 20.16
N TRP A 35 -34.20 -60.02 19.34
CA TRP A 35 -33.01 -59.17 19.27
C TRP A 35 -32.78 -58.35 20.55
N LYS A 36 -33.84 -57.91 21.25
CA LYS A 36 -33.71 -57.12 22.49
C LYS A 36 -33.01 -57.93 23.59
N THR A 37 -33.30 -59.22 23.68
CA THR A 37 -32.64 -60.13 24.63
C THR A 37 -31.19 -60.38 24.21
N LEU A 38 -30.92 -60.55 22.91
CA LEU A 38 -29.56 -60.64 22.38
C LEU A 38 -28.73 -59.39 22.70
N ALA A 39 -29.31 -58.20 22.54
CA ALA A 39 -28.68 -56.92 22.88
C ALA A 39 -28.45 -56.77 24.39
N LEU A 40 -29.44 -57.07 25.23
CA LEU A 40 -29.29 -57.05 26.69
C LEU A 40 -28.17 -58.00 27.15
N TYR A 41 -28.06 -59.17 26.54
CA TYR A 41 -27.07 -60.18 26.91
C TYR A 41 -25.63 -59.82 26.52
N ASN A 42 -25.45 -59.03 25.45
CA ASN A 42 -24.13 -58.63 24.98
C ASN A 42 -23.69 -57.26 25.53
N PHE A 43 -24.62 -56.31 25.58
CA PHE A 43 -24.35 -54.90 25.84
C PHE A 43 -24.99 -54.36 27.13
N GLY A 44 -25.79 -55.17 27.83
CA GLY A 44 -26.47 -54.77 29.06
C GLY A 44 -27.66 -53.82 28.85
N THR A 45 -28.10 -53.61 27.60
CA THR A 45 -29.18 -52.68 27.26
C THR A 45 -29.96 -53.09 26.02
N ALA A 46 -31.22 -52.64 25.93
CA ALA A 46 -32.06 -52.72 24.74
C ALA A 46 -32.47 -51.32 24.23
N ARG A 47 -31.89 -50.24 24.79
CA ARG A 47 -32.18 -48.87 24.34
C ARG A 47 -31.57 -48.64 22.95
N PRO A 48 -32.34 -48.16 21.96
CA PRO A 48 -31.88 -48.04 20.58
C PRO A 48 -30.52 -47.35 20.40
N ALA A 49 -30.34 -46.17 21.02
CA ALA A 49 -29.10 -45.39 20.90
C ALA A 49 -27.87 -46.11 21.50
N GLU A 50 -28.04 -46.79 22.64
CA GLU A 50 -26.94 -47.51 23.30
C GLU A 50 -26.58 -48.80 22.55
N VAL A 51 -27.57 -49.51 22.01
CA VAL A 51 -27.33 -50.70 21.17
C VAL A 51 -26.63 -50.29 19.87
N ARG A 52 -27.08 -49.20 19.24
CA ARG A 52 -26.42 -48.65 18.04
C ARG A 52 -24.96 -48.29 18.31
N ARG A 53 -24.68 -47.59 19.42
CA ARG A 53 -23.31 -47.26 19.84
C ARG A 53 -22.46 -48.51 20.04
N ALA A 54 -22.97 -49.47 20.82
CA ALA A 54 -22.27 -50.71 21.11
C ALA A 54 -21.97 -51.52 19.83
N LEU A 55 -22.90 -51.56 18.86
CA LEU A 55 -22.65 -52.17 17.56
C LEU A 55 -21.53 -51.46 16.79
N CYS A 56 -21.52 -50.13 16.77
CA CYS A 56 -20.44 -49.37 16.13
C CYS A 56 -19.08 -49.60 16.80
N GLU A 57 -19.02 -49.72 18.14
CA GLU A 57 -17.76 -49.82 18.89
C GLU A 57 -17.20 -51.24 18.99
N THR A 58 -18.08 -52.26 19.01
CA THR A 58 -17.68 -53.65 19.30
C THR A 58 -17.78 -54.59 18.11
N VAL A 59 -18.49 -54.19 17.04
CA VAL A 59 -18.67 -54.99 15.83
C VAL A 59 -18.22 -54.22 14.58
N GLY A 60 -18.77 -53.03 14.37
CA GLY A 60 -18.70 -52.29 13.11
C GLY A 60 -20.00 -52.38 12.31
N VAL A 61 -20.38 -51.27 11.66
CA VAL A 61 -21.65 -51.11 10.92
C VAL A 61 -21.34 -50.53 9.53
N ALA A 62 -22.15 -50.84 8.52
CA ALA A 62 -22.05 -50.20 7.22
C ALA A 62 -22.53 -48.74 7.30
N LEU A 63 -21.64 -47.77 7.04
CA LEU A 63 -21.94 -46.33 7.14
C LEU A 63 -23.16 -45.91 6.32
N ALA A 64 -23.38 -46.50 5.14
CA ALA A 64 -24.55 -46.21 4.31
C ALA A 64 -25.89 -46.47 5.04
N THR A 65 -25.95 -47.52 5.89
CA THR A 65 -27.13 -47.80 6.71
C THR A 65 -27.19 -46.95 7.96
N LEU A 66 -26.03 -46.52 8.48
CA LEU A 66 -25.95 -45.60 9.61
C LEU A 66 -26.44 -44.19 9.25
N ALA A 67 -26.24 -43.78 8.00
CA ALA A 67 -26.65 -42.49 7.47
C ALA A 67 -28.13 -42.42 7.07
N ASP A 68 -28.84 -43.55 7.05
CA ASP A 68 -30.27 -43.59 6.70
C ASP A 68 -31.14 -43.15 7.89
N PRO A 69 -31.86 -42.02 7.81
CA PRO A 69 -32.74 -41.56 8.88
C PRO A 69 -33.85 -42.55 9.22
N ALA A 70 -34.28 -43.39 8.26
CA ALA A 70 -35.32 -44.38 8.50
C ALA A 70 -34.89 -45.47 9.49
N LEU A 71 -33.59 -45.67 9.67
CA LEU A 71 -33.01 -46.71 10.53
C LEU A 71 -32.56 -46.18 11.91
N GLU A 72 -32.77 -44.89 12.20
CA GLU A 72 -32.23 -44.26 13.41
C GLU A 72 -32.72 -44.90 14.72
N GLY A 73 -34.01 -45.30 14.76
CA GLY A 73 -34.65 -45.91 15.92
C GLY A 73 -34.68 -47.45 15.92
N THR A 74 -34.16 -48.09 14.88
CA THR A 74 -34.23 -49.55 14.66
C THR A 74 -32.82 -50.15 14.53
N PRO A 75 -32.02 -50.16 15.61
CA PRO A 75 -30.65 -50.66 15.58
C PRO A 75 -30.56 -52.11 15.14
N GLU A 76 -31.64 -52.88 15.27
CA GLU A 76 -31.72 -54.27 14.88
C GLU A 76 -31.69 -54.52 13.38
N GLN A 77 -31.94 -53.48 12.59
CA GLN A 77 -31.94 -53.51 11.12
C GLN A 77 -30.63 -52.99 10.51
N LEU A 78 -29.71 -52.46 11.33
CA LEU A 78 -28.42 -51.97 10.86
C LEU A 78 -27.59 -53.12 10.29
N LYS A 79 -27.05 -52.92 9.09
CA LYS A 79 -26.17 -53.91 8.46
C LYS A 79 -24.80 -53.85 9.13
N LEU A 80 -24.41 -54.96 9.72
CA LEU A 80 -23.14 -55.14 10.40
C LEU A 80 -22.02 -55.26 9.38
N GLN A 81 -20.88 -54.64 9.67
CA GLN A 81 -19.67 -54.72 8.89
C GLN A 81 -18.52 -55.00 9.86
N PRO A 82 -18.26 -56.28 10.17
CA PRO A 82 -17.25 -56.69 11.14
C PRO A 82 -15.89 -56.05 10.87
N ASP A 83 -15.33 -55.35 11.85
CA ASP A 83 -14.00 -54.79 11.74
C ASP A 83 -12.93 -55.88 11.91
N ALA A 84 -11.96 -55.89 11.01
CA ALA A 84 -10.90 -56.90 10.98
C ALA A 84 -10.04 -56.92 12.25
N ASP A 85 -9.88 -55.77 12.92
CA ASP A 85 -9.05 -55.65 14.13
C ASP A 85 -9.75 -56.17 15.39
N LEU A 86 -11.09 -56.29 15.36
CA LEU A 86 -11.89 -56.72 16.51
C LEU A 86 -12.26 -58.21 16.49
N ALA A 87 -12.31 -58.83 15.30
CA ALA A 87 -12.82 -60.20 15.10
C ALA A 87 -14.12 -60.46 15.91
N PRO A 88 -15.17 -59.65 15.70
CA PRO A 88 -16.26 -59.51 16.65
C PRO A 88 -17.12 -60.77 16.75
N LYS A 89 -17.47 -61.11 17.99
CA LYS A 89 -18.34 -62.24 18.32
C LYS A 89 -19.46 -61.80 19.24
N LEU A 90 -20.68 -62.24 18.94
CA LEU A 90 -21.83 -62.06 19.81
C LEU A 90 -22.11 -63.36 20.58
N LYS A 91 -22.33 -63.24 21.88
CA LYS A 91 -22.75 -64.37 22.71
C LYS A 91 -24.24 -64.62 22.52
N ILE A 92 -24.60 -65.85 22.18
CA ILE A 92 -25.99 -66.24 21.93
C ILE A 92 -26.65 -66.62 23.26
N PRO A 93 -27.72 -65.90 23.69
CA PRO A 93 -28.42 -66.23 24.92
C PRO A 93 -29.23 -67.51 24.76
N LYS A 94 -29.27 -68.33 25.82
CA LYS A 94 -30.19 -69.47 25.98
C LYS A 94 -30.86 -69.39 27.34
N ALA A 95 -32.10 -69.83 27.44
CA ALA A 95 -32.79 -69.92 28.72
C ALA A 95 -31.99 -70.82 29.68
N TRP A 96 -31.91 -70.41 30.94
CA TRP A 96 -31.25 -71.21 31.98
C TRP A 96 -32.16 -72.36 32.39
N GLU A 97 -31.64 -73.58 32.27
CA GLU A 97 -32.31 -74.81 32.70
C GLU A 97 -31.45 -75.50 33.76
N LYS A 98 -32.09 -76.04 34.80
CA LYS A 98 -31.40 -76.78 35.86
C LYS A 98 -32.21 -77.99 36.31
N ASP A 99 -31.69 -79.17 35.99
CA ASP A 99 -32.27 -80.44 36.39
C ASP A 99 -32.09 -80.71 37.89
N GLY A 100 -33.05 -81.44 38.47
CA GLY A 100 -32.97 -81.93 39.85
C GLY A 100 -33.33 -80.93 40.95
N LEU A 101 -33.91 -79.77 40.62
CA LEU A 101 -34.46 -78.86 41.63
C LEU A 101 -35.72 -79.47 42.26
N SER A 102 -35.67 -79.74 43.56
CA SER A 102 -36.82 -80.27 44.30
C SER A 102 -38.00 -79.28 44.30
N THR A 103 -39.18 -79.75 43.92
CA THR A 103 -40.42 -78.95 43.87
C THR A 103 -40.98 -78.58 45.25
N GLN A 104 -40.43 -79.15 46.33
CA GLN A 104 -40.83 -78.87 47.71
C GLN A 104 -39.85 -77.96 48.47
N GLN A 105 -38.82 -77.42 47.81
CA GLN A 105 -37.83 -76.55 48.43
C GLN A 105 -37.83 -75.17 47.79
N THR A 106 -37.60 -74.14 48.60
CA THR A 106 -37.28 -72.80 48.10
C THR A 106 -35.84 -72.77 47.62
N HIS A 107 -35.65 -72.44 46.36
CA HIS A 107 -34.32 -72.25 45.76
C HIS A 107 -34.03 -70.76 45.60
N THR A 108 -32.81 -70.34 45.92
CA THR A 108 -32.33 -68.97 45.67
C THR A 108 -31.47 -68.97 44.42
N VAL A 109 -31.87 -68.19 43.42
CA VAL A 109 -31.07 -67.96 42.21
C VAL A 109 -30.49 -66.55 42.29
N ASN A 110 -29.16 -66.45 42.37
CA ASN A 110 -28.46 -65.18 42.36
C ASN A 110 -28.22 -64.77 40.90
N VAL A 111 -28.84 -63.66 40.49
CA VAL A 111 -28.74 -63.16 39.11
C VAL A 111 -27.99 -61.83 39.14
N ASN A 112 -26.87 -61.76 38.41
CA ASN A 112 -26.14 -60.51 38.24
C ASN A 112 -26.64 -59.81 36.97
N PRO A 113 -27.33 -58.66 37.09
CA PRO A 113 -27.78 -57.93 35.91
C PRO A 113 -26.57 -57.38 35.15
N LEU A 114 -26.54 -57.60 33.84
CA LEU A 114 -25.61 -56.89 32.98
C LEU A 114 -26.01 -55.43 32.91
N LYS A 115 -25.02 -54.56 33.02
CA LYS A 115 -25.19 -53.11 33.00
C LYS A 115 -24.47 -52.50 31.81
N PRO A 116 -25.06 -51.52 31.11
CA PRO A 116 -24.43 -50.89 29.97
C PRO A 116 -23.18 -50.13 30.42
N ALA A 117 -22.26 -49.93 29.47
CA ALA A 117 -21.14 -49.04 29.68
C ALA A 117 -21.61 -47.57 29.62
N ASN A 118 -21.09 -46.76 30.54
CA ASN A 118 -21.25 -45.31 30.49
C ASN A 118 -20.51 -44.78 29.28
N ALA A 119 -21.15 -43.89 28.52
CA ALA A 119 -20.51 -43.21 27.40
C ALA A 119 -20.97 -41.77 27.33
N VAL A 120 -20.15 -40.94 26.70
CA VAL A 120 -20.50 -39.60 26.27
C VAL A 120 -20.19 -39.48 24.79
N ARG A 121 -21.08 -38.84 24.03
CA ARG A 121 -20.92 -38.62 22.59
C ARG A 121 -21.16 -37.16 22.26
N ILE A 122 -20.31 -36.57 21.43
CA ILE A 122 -20.55 -35.24 20.85
C ILE A 122 -21.46 -35.40 19.64
N LEU A 123 -22.68 -34.85 19.71
CA LEU A 123 -23.67 -34.88 18.63
C LEU A 123 -23.45 -33.74 17.64
N GLU A 124 -23.15 -32.56 18.16
CA GLU A 124 -22.99 -31.33 17.38
C GLU A 124 -21.85 -30.50 17.97
N LEU A 125 -21.00 -29.97 17.10
CA LEU A 125 -19.95 -29.02 17.43
C LEU A 125 -19.71 -28.13 16.21
N ASP A 126 -19.83 -26.81 16.36
CA ASP A 126 -19.55 -25.88 15.27
C ASP A 126 -18.11 -26.03 14.75
N LYS A 127 -17.97 -25.97 13.43
CA LYS A 127 -16.67 -26.07 12.74
C LYS A 127 -15.76 -24.89 13.03
N TRP A 128 -16.34 -23.70 13.05
CA TRP A 128 -15.70 -22.45 13.39
C TRP A 128 -16.76 -21.48 13.91
N PHE A 129 -16.33 -20.50 14.68
CA PHE A 129 -17.18 -19.43 15.19
C PHE A 129 -16.32 -18.21 15.54
N ILE A 130 -16.94 -17.04 15.65
CA ILE A 130 -16.29 -15.82 16.15
C ILE A 130 -16.50 -15.77 17.67
N PRO A 131 -15.46 -15.96 18.49
CA PRO A 131 -15.58 -15.90 19.94
C PRO A 131 -16.15 -14.56 20.41
N GLU A 132 -16.78 -14.56 21.60
CA GLU A 132 -17.50 -13.41 22.19
C GLU A 132 -18.80 -13.02 21.46
N GLN A 133 -18.76 -12.98 20.12
CA GLN A 133 -19.88 -12.56 19.27
C GLN A 133 -20.86 -13.71 19.00
N GLU A 134 -20.33 -14.86 18.59
CA GLU A 134 -21.10 -16.03 18.23
C GLU A 134 -21.07 -17.09 19.32
N GLN A 135 -22.10 -17.92 19.32
CA GLN A 135 -22.22 -19.04 20.22
C GLN A 135 -21.85 -20.32 19.48
N CYS A 136 -20.80 -21.00 19.94
CA CYS A 136 -20.45 -22.32 19.48
C CYS A 136 -21.52 -23.31 19.95
N ALA A 137 -22.25 -23.87 18.98
CA ALA A 137 -23.20 -24.93 19.22
C ALA A 137 -22.46 -26.17 19.71
N VAL A 138 -22.83 -26.64 20.89
CA VAL A 138 -22.30 -27.87 21.48
C VAL A 138 -23.45 -28.69 22.01
N ARG A 139 -23.66 -29.88 21.42
CA ARG A 139 -24.62 -30.86 21.90
C ARG A 139 -23.94 -32.18 22.15
N TYR A 140 -24.36 -32.85 23.22
CA TYR A 140 -23.82 -34.13 23.62
C TYR A 140 -24.92 -35.07 24.11
N GLU A 141 -24.61 -36.35 24.15
CA GLU A 141 -25.48 -37.39 24.68
C GLU A 141 -24.74 -38.18 25.76
N LEU A 142 -25.42 -38.38 26.89
CA LEU A 142 -24.97 -39.31 27.92
C LEU A 142 -25.66 -40.65 27.73
N GLN A 143 -24.94 -41.73 27.93
CA GLN A 143 -25.44 -43.11 27.90
C GLN A 143 -24.93 -43.87 29.13
N GLY A 144 -25.59 -44.98 29.48
CA GLY A 144 -25.27 -45.75 30.69
C GLY A 144 -26.06 -45.31 31.92
N GLU A 145 -25.69 -45.82 33.10
CA GLU A 145 -26.41 -45.53 34.36
C GLU A 145 -25.61 -44.56 35.24
N GLY A 146 -26.26 -43.52 35.76
CA GLY A 146 -25.69 -42.44 36.56
C GLY A 146 -25.17 -42.90 37.92
N SER A 147 -25.65 -44.05 38.43
CA SER A 147 -25.06 -44.71 39.60
C SER A 147 -23.58 -45.07 39.40
N ARG A 148 -23.12 -45.17 38.15
CA ARG A 148 -21.80 -45.65 37.75
C ARG A 148 -20.91 -44.57 37.14
N ALA A 149 -21.46 -43.39 36.83
CA ALA A 149 -20.75 -42.18 36.51
C ALA A 149 -21.68 -41.02 36.81
N ASP A 150 -21.31 -40.13 37.73
CA ASP A 150 -22.16 -39.05 38.22
C ASP A 150 -21.47 -37.68 38.13
N LYS A 151 -20.23 -37.65 37.64
CA LYS A 151 -19.45 -36.42 37.42
C LYS A 151 -19.28 -36.20 35.94
N LEU A 152 -19.68 -35.03 35.44
CA LEU A 152 -19.54 -34.64 34.05
C LEU A 152 -18.89 -33.26 33.94
N SER A 153 -17.83 -33.16 33.14
CA SER A 153 -17.25 -31.87 32.77
C SER A 153 -17.17 -31.69 31.25
N PHE A 154 -17.37 -30.45 30.81
CA PHE A 154 -16.97 -29.95 29.50
C PHE A 154 -15.69 -29.16 29.65
N GLU A 155 -14.68 -29.53 28.86
CA GLU A 155 -13.35 -28.98 28.89
C GLU A 155 -12.94 -28.57 27.48
N VAL A 156 -12.13 -27.53 27.38
CA VAL A 156 -11.53 -27.12 26.11
C VAL A 156 -10.03 -27.07 26.29
N TYR A 157 -9.32 -27.78 25.42
CA TYR A 157 -7.86 -27.77 25.35
C TYR A 157 -7.42 -27.00 24.09
N ALA A 158 -6.37 -26.20 24.22
CA ALA A 158 -5.83 -25.40 23.14
C ALA A 158 -4.56 -26.05 22.57
N ASN A 159 -4.38 -26.02 21.24
CA ASN A 159 -3.24 -26.68 20.62
C ASN A 159 -1.95 -25.89 20.85
N GLN A 160 -0.87 -26.61 21.22
CA GLN A 160 0.44 -26.02 21.54
C GLN A 160 0.34 -24.83 22.53
N TYR A 161 -0.57 -24.94 23.50
CA TYR A 161 -0.82 -23.89 24.48
C TYR A 161 0.37 -23.69 25.40
N CYS A 162 0.80 -22.44 25.57
CA CYS A 162 1.99 -22.10 26.35
C CYS A 162 1.81 -20.78 27.12
N ASP A 163 2.82 -20.43 27.92
CA ASP A 163 2.93 -19.10 28.50
C ASP A 163 3.71 -18.13 27.58
N ALA A 164 3.57 -16.82 27.78
CA ALA A 164 4.28 -15.79 27.02
C ALA A 164 5.01 -14.82 27.96
N THR A 165 6.34 -14.79 27.94
CA THR A 165 7.17 -13.88 28.75
C THR A 165 7.70 -12.71 27.91
N ASP A 166 7.95 -11.56 28.56
CA ASP A 166 8.64 -10.40 27.96
C ASP A 166 8.06 -9.82 26.66
N TRP A 167 6.74 -9.57 26.65
CA TRP A 167 6.05 -8.90 25.54
C TRP A 167 6.39 -7.39 25.48
N ASN A 168 7.50 -7.04 24.85
CA ASN A 168 8.04 -5.68 24.77
C ASN A 168 7.71 -5.01 23.43
N ARG A 169 6.60 -4.25 23.38
CA ARG A 169 6.24 -3.39 22.24
C ARG A 169 6.28 -4.13 20.90
N GLY A 170 5.65 -5.31 20.81
CA GLY A 170 5.38 -5.98 19.53
C GLY A 170 5.98 -7.37 19.36
N PHE A 171 7.05 -7.75 20.07
CA PHE A 171 7.56 -9.12 20.06
C PHE A 171 7.56 -9.70 21.48
N GLY A 172 7.31 -11.02 21.59
CA GLY A 172 7.35 -11.75 22.85
C GLY A 172 8.04 -13.09 22.73
N SER A 173 8.45 -13.63 23.87
CA SER A 173 9.04 -14.96 24.01
C SER A 173 7.97 -15.94 24.51
N PHE A 174 8.01 -17.18 24.02
CA PHE A 174 7.01 -18.19 24.35
C PHE A 174 7.65 -19.35 25.12
N GLY A 175 6.96 -19.82 26.17
CA GLY A 175 7.37 -20.96 26.99
C GLY A 175 7.12 -22.31 26.31
N ASP A 176 7.49 -23.40 26.99
CA ASP A 176 7.31 -24.78 26.51
C ASP A 176 5.82 -25.21 26.55
N PRO A 177 5.20 -25.55 25.40
CA PRO A 177 3.83 -26.04 25.36
C PRO A 177 3.60 -27.34 26.15
N ALA A 178 4.63 -28.18 26.30
CA ALA A 178 4.50 -29.43 27.06
C ALA A 178 4.16 -29.20 28.53
N ALA A 179 4.48 -28.02 29.08
CA ALA A 179 4.17 -27.66 30.46
C ALA A 179 2.67 -27.41 30.71
N LEU A 180 1.89 -27.10 29.66
CA LEU A 180 0.46 -26.76 29.77
C LEU A 180 -0.47 -27.70 28.98
N VAL A 181 0.06 -28.79 28.42
CA VAL A 181 -0.73 -29.75 27.62
C VAL A 181 -1.92 -30.36 28.38
N ASP A 182 -1.76 -30.56 29.69
CA ASP A 182 -2.79 -31.14 30.56
C ASP A 182 -3.72 -30.07 31.18
N VAL A 183 -3.55 -28.79 30.82
CA VAL A 183 -4.31 -27.66 31.39
C VAL A 183 -5.42 -27.22 30.44
N PRO A 184 -6.70 -27.43 30.77
CA PRO A 184 -7.80 -26.93 29.95
C PRO A 184 -7.85 -25.40 30.03
N VAL A 185 -8.10 -24.74 28.90
CA VAL A 185 -8.35 -23.29 28.84
C VAL A 185 -9.75 -22.93 29.36
N THR A 186 -10.70 -23.85 29.23
CA THR A 186 -12.06 -23.73 29.72
C THR A 186 -12.48 -25.00 30.44
N ILE A 187 -13.12 -24.87 31.61
CA ILE A 187 -13.75 -25.99 32.32
C ILE A 187 -15.14 -25.58 32.79
N THR A 188 -16.12 -26.45 32.58
CA THR A 188 -17.51 -26.27 33.02
C THR A 188 -18.02 -27.57 33.62
N ASP A 189 -18.53 -27.50 34.86
CA ASP A 189 -19.21 -28.62 35.51
C ASP A 189 -20.66 -28.70 35.00
N LEU A 190 -21.04 -29.89 34.54
CA LEU A 190 -22.34 -30.19 33.95
C LEU A 190 -23.13 -31.26 34.72
N ALA A 191 -22.58 -31.77 35.84
CA ALA A 191 -23.16 -32.90 36.55
C ALA A 191 -24.60 -32.65 37.02
N SER A 192 -24.88 -31.46 37.56
CA SER A 192 -26.22 -31.09 38.07
C SER A 192 -27.24 -30.73 36.98
N GLN A 193 -26.80 -30.62 35.74
CA GLN A 193 -27.59 -30.08 34.63
C GLN A 193 -27.91 -31.14 33.57
N SER A 194 -27.40 -32.36 33.74
CA SER A 194 -27.48 -33.42 32.75
C SER A 194 -28.15 -34.65 33.34
N ALA A 195 -29.26 -35.06 32.75
CA ALA A 195 -29.88 -36.34 33.06
C ALA A 195 -29.12 -37.48 32.37
N GLU A 196 -28.99 -38.63 33.04
CA GLU A 196 -28.49 -39.86 32.42
C GLU A 196 -29.33 -40.23 31.19
N ARG A 197 -28.70 -40.93 30.22
CA ARG A 197 -29.36 -41.51 29.04
C ARG A 197 -30.21 -40.51 28.25
N SER A 198 -29.72 -39.28 28.11
CA SER A 198 -30.41 -38.16 27.49
C SER A 198 -29.43 -37.29 26.71
N SER A 199 -29.94 -36.55 25.72
CA SER A 199 -29.18 -35.55 24.97
C SER A 199 -29.36 -34.17 25.57
N HIS A 200 -28.28 -33.38 25.59
CA HIS A 200 -28.24 -32.07 26.21
C HIS A 200 -27.49 -31.07 25.32
N GLY A 201 -27.83 -29.79 25.45
CA GLY A 201 -26.97 -28.68 25.02
C GLY A 201 -26.12 -28.19 26.19
N LEU A 202 -25.09 -27.39 25.92
CA LEU A 202 -24.44 -26.64 26.99
C LEU A 202 -25.39 -25.58 27.58
N PRO A 203 -25.29 -25.29 28.89
CA PRO A 203 -26.10 -24.26 29.54
C PRO A 203 -25.81 -22.84 29.06
N GLY A 204 -26.72 -21.90 29.35
CA GLY A 204 -26.52 -20.47 29.03
C GLY A 204 -26.46 -20.21 27.52
N ASP A 205 -27.27 -20.95 26.77
CA ASP A 205 -27.38 -20.96 25.31
C ASP A 205 -26.18 -21.60 24.55
N GLY A 206 -25.07 -22.00 25.21
CA GLY A 206 -23.87 -22.56 24.56
C GLY A 206 -22.54 -21.89 24.93
N TRP A 207 -21.43 -22.28 24.30
CA TRP A 207 -20.08 -21.74 24.62
C TRP A 207 -19.67 -20.60 23.67
N LYS A 208 -19.36 -19.42 24.20
CA LYS A 208 -18.91 -18.25 23.41
C LYS A 208 -17.39 -18.14 23.26
N GLY A 209 -16.66 -19.23 23.51
CA GLY A 209 -15.19 -19.20 23.50
C GLY A 209 -14.56 -18.69 24.80
N GLU A 210 -15.34 -18.50 25.86
CA GLU A 210 -14.88 -17.96 27.15
C GLU A 210 -13.84 -18.88 27.81
N VAL A 211 -12.78 -18.27 28.34
CA VAL A 211 -11.62 -18.91 28.97
C VAL A 211 -11.69 -18.76 30.49
N THR A 212 -11.52 -19.88 31.22
CA THR A 212 -11.57 -19.93 32.68
C THR A 212 -10.20 -20.15 33.33
N THR A 213 -9.19 -20.60 32.58
CA THR A 213 -7.85 -20.85 33.13
C THR A 213 -7.19 -19.58 33.68
N THR A 214 -6.27 -19.77 34.63
CA THR A 214 -5.40 -18.74 35.19
C THR A 214 -3.94 -18.91 34.77
N GLN A 215 -3.65 -19.95 33.97
CA GLN A 215 -2.31 -20.28 33.50
C GLN A 215 -2.16 -20.04 32.00
N GLY A 216 -0.93 -19.84 31.54
CA GLY A 216 -0.61 -19.62 30.13
C GLY A 216 -1.12 -18.30 29.57
N MET A 217 -0.95 -18.15 28.26
CA MET A 217 -1.18 -16.88 27.56
C MET A 217 -2.62 -16.34 27.68
N LEU A 218 -3.63 -17.23 27.63
CA LEU A 218 -5.04 -16.85 27.78
C LEU A 218 -5.49 -16.73 29.25
N GLY A 219 -4.66 -17.17 30.20
CA GLY A 219 -4.93 -17.03 31.64
C GLY A 219 -4.62 -15.66 32.23
N ARG A 220 -3.83 -14.85 31.51
CA ARG A 220 -3.42 -13.49 31.91
C ARG A 220 -4.54 -12.48 31.60
N LYS A 221 -5.25 -12.02 32.64
CA LYS A 221 -6.39 -11.08 32.56
C LYS A 221 -5.96 -9.65 32.98
N THR A 222 -6.55 -8.62 32.38
CA THR A 222 -6.24 -7.19 32.67
C THR A 222 -7.29 -6.55 33.58
N GLY A 223 -6.88 -5.92 34.68
CA GLY A 223 -7.76 -5.10 35.53
C GLY A 223 -9.01 -5.81 36.08
N THR A 224 -10.10 -5.05 36.28
CA THR A 224 -11.42 -5.54 36.71
C THR A 224 -12.35 -5.92 35.55
N ALA A 225 -11.88 -5.84 34.29
CA ALA A 225 -12.71 -6.00 33.10
C ALA A 225 -12.52 -7.36 32.38
N ALA A 226 -13.68 -7.92 32.02
CA ALA A 226 -13.99 -8.82 30.91
C ALA A 226 -13.44 -10.26 30.92
N LYS A 227 -14.32 -11.16 30.48
CA LYS A 227 -14.00 -12.55 30.14
C LYS A 227 -13.01 -12.56 28.97
N ARG A 228 -11.98 -13.40 29.03
CA ARG A 228 -11.08 -13.64 27.89
C ARG A 228 -11.67 -14.74 27.02
N HIS A 229 -11.38 -14.68 25.73
CA HIS A 229 -11.85 -15.66 24.76
C HIS A 229 -10.66 -16.33 24.06
N ILE A 230 -10.92 -17.51 23.48
CA ILE A 230 -9.99 -18.21 22.60
C ILE A 230 -9.62 -17.37 21.35
N ASN A 231 -8.51 -17.69 20.68
CA ASN A 231 -8.02 -16.96 19.52
C ASN A 231 -7.37 -17.88 18.44
N VAL A 232 -7.06 -17.35 17.26
CA VAL A 232 -6.48 -18.14 16.16
C VAL A 232 -5.13 -18.75 16.55
N ALA A 233 -4.31 -18.02 17.31
CA ALA A 233 -2.93 -18.40 17.61
C ALA A 233 -2.80 -19.77 18.29
N PHE A 234 -3.83 -20.28 18.97
CA PHE A 234 -3.83 -21.62 19.59
C PHE A 234 -4.90 -22.57 19.02
N SER A 235 -5.42 -22.26 17.83
CA SER A 235 -6.37 -23.12 17.09
C SER A 235 -5.65 -24.31 16.42
N PRO A 236 -6.27 -25.49 16.26
CA PRO A 236 -7.62 -25.86 16.68
C PRO A 236 -7.75 -26.03 18.20
N TYR A 237 -8.99 -25.96 18.67
CA TYR A 237 -9.38 -26.21 20.05
C TYR A 237 -10.09 -27.56 20.15
N THR A 238 -9.68 -28.39 21.10
CA THR A 238 -10.31 -29.69 21.37
C THR A 238 -11.40 -29.53 22.42
N ALA A 239 -12.65 -29.68 22.01
CA ALA A 239 -13.76 -29.86 22.94
C ALA A 239 -13.68 -31.28 23.52
N HIS A 240 -13.63 -31.39 24.84
CA HIS A 240 -13.46 -32.64 25.59
C HIS A 240 -14.59 -32.79 26.61
N PHE A 241 -15.25 -33.95 26.61
CA PHE A 241 -16.18 -34.34 27.66
C PHE A 241 -15.57 -35.45 28.50
N ARG A 242 -15.69 -35.32 29.83
CA ARG A 242 -15.32 -36.38 30.78
C ARG A 242 -16.50 -36.75 31.66
N TYR A 243 -16.96 -37.99 31.55
CA TYR A 243 -18.03 -38.56 32.37
C TYR A 243 -17.48 -39.70 33.22
N HIS A 244 -17.47 -39.55 34.55
CA HIS A 244 -16.74 -40.47 35.42
C HIS A 244 -17.38 -40.62 36.82
N LYS A 245 -16.91 -41.63 37.57
CA LYS A 245 -17.27 -41.86 38.98
C LYS A 245 -16.08 -41.70 39.93
N ALA A 246 -14.99 -42.41 39.66
CA ALA A 246 -13.82 -42.47 40.53
C ALA A 246 -13.02 -41.16 40.51
N ASP A 247 -12.63 -40.66 41.69
CA ASP A 247 -11.80 -39.44 41.78
C ASP A 247 -10.44 -39.56 41.08
N GLY A 248 -9.93 -40.78 40.92
CA GLY A 248 -8.69 -41.06 40.20
C GLY A 248 -8.75 -40.68 38.71
N ASP A 249 -9.95 -40.66 38.11
CA ASP A 249 -10.12 -40.33 36.70
C ASP A 249 -10.37 -38.83 36.46
N LYS A 250 -10.33 -37.98 37.49
CA LYS A 250 -10.63 -36.54 37.38
C LYS A 250 -9.70 -35.76 36.44
N THR A 251 -8.57 -36.34 36.04
CA THR A 251 -7.60 -35.76 35.08
C THR A 251 -7.43 -36.60 33.83
N ALA A 252 -8.20 -37.68 33.68
CA ALA A 252 -8.19 -38.52 32.48
C ALA A 252 -8.67 -37.68 31.29
N HIS A 253 -7.94 -37.74 30.18
CA HIS A 253 -8.37 -37.08 28.95
C HIS A 253 -7.70 -37.67 27.71
N LEU A 254 -8.28 -37.34 26.56
CA LEU A 254 -7.76 -37.67 25.24
C LEU A 254 -7.12 -36.42 24.63
N VAL A 255 -5.83 -36.47 24.33
CA VAL A 255 -5.16 -35.44 23.54
C VAL A 255 -5.30 -35.81 22.07
N LEU A 256 -6.09 -35.05 21.32
CA LEU A 256 -6.26 -35.24 19.88
C LEU A 256 -5.34 -34.25 19.14
N GLU A 257 -4.41 -34.75 18.33
CA GLU A 257 -3.55 -33.86 17.53
C GLU A 257 -4.37 -33.18 16.42
N PRO A 258 -3.95 -32.00 15.91
CA PRO A 258 -4.61 -31.34 14.79
C PRO A 258 -4.72 -32.28 13.59
N PHE A 259 -5.95 -32.51 13.12
CA PHE A 259 -6.23 -33.32 11.94
C PHE A 259 -6.67 -32.41 10.80
N TRP A 260 -5.87 -32.34 9.75
CA TRP A 260 -6.17 -31.50 8.59
C TRP A 260 -5.68 -32.15 7.29
N PRO A 261 -6.58 -32.70 6.45
CA PRO A 261 -6.18 -33.22 5.16
C PRO A 261 -5.49 -32.16 4.29
N GLN A 262 -4.39 -32.54 3.65
CA GLN A 262 -3.56 -31.68 2.82
C GLN A 262 -3.41 -32.26 1.41
N TRP A 263 -3.07 -31.36 0.48
CA TRP A 263 -2.75 -31.71 -0.89
C TRP A 263 -1.37 -31.14 -1.24
N GLU A 264 -0.56 -31.95 -1.92
CA GLU A 264 0.66 -31.54 -2.61
C GLU A 264 0.31 -31.13 -4.03
N GLU A 265 0.84 -30.00 -4.48
CA GLU A 265 0.63 -29.51 -5.84
C GLU A 265 1.78 -29.96 -6.74
N THR A 266 1.46 -30.74 -7.77
CA THR A 266 2.39 -31.09 -8.84
C THR A 266 2.23 -30.08 -9.97
N LYS A 267 3.28 -29.31 -10.22
CA LYS A 267 3.34 -28.31 -11.29
C LYS A 267 3.67 -28.96 -12.63
N SER A 268 2.96 -28.55 -13.68
CA SER A 268 3.28 -28.85 -15.08
C SER A 268 3.31 -27.55 -15.88
N GLU A 269 4.25 -27.45 -16.84
CA GLU A 269 4.36 -26.32 -17.76
C GLU A 269 4.17 -26.85 -19.19
N PRO A 270 2.92 -27.06 -19.64
CA PRO A 270 2.67 -27.53 -21.00
C PRO A 270 3.17 -26.53 -22.03
N ALA A 271 3.72 -27.04 -23.14
CA ALA A 271 4.17 -26.20 -24.24
C ALA A 271 2.99 -25.39 -24.80
N ALA A 272 3.18 -24.08 -24.94
CA ALA A 272 2.16 -23.17 -25.43
C ALA A 272 2.63 -22.50 -26.73
N THR A 273 1.69 -22.30 -27.64
CA THR A 273 1.92 -21.64 -28.94
C THR A 273 0.91 -20.51 -29.12
N GLY A 274 1.35 -19.37 -29.67
CA GLY A 274 0.48 -18.24 -29.97
C GLY A 274 0.25 -18.12 -31.47
N THR A 275 -1.01 -17.98 -31.88
CA THR A 275 -1.40 -17.70 -33.27
C THR A 275 -2.23 -16.43 -33.31
N VAL A 276 -1.93 -15.50 -34.23
CA VAL A 276 -2.70 -14.26 -34.39
C VAL A 276 -4.09 -14.58 -34.92
N GLU A 277 -5.13 -14.15 -34.22
CA GLU A 277 -6.53 -14.40 -34.59
C GLU A 277 -7.44 -13.26 -34.10
N GLY A 278 -8.30 -12.73 -34.98
CA GLY A 278 -9.38 -11.81 -34.58
C GLY A 278 -8.94 -10.51 -33.89
N GLY A 279 -7.74 -9.98 -34.20
CA GLY A 279 -7.21 -8.78 -33.53
C GLY A 279 -6.60 -9.03 -32.15
N GLY A 280 -6.29 -10.29 -31.82
CA GLY A 280 -5.54 -10.72 -30.64
C GLY A 280 -4.65 -11.93 -30.95
N VAL A 281 -4.18 -12.62 -29.92
CA VAL A 281 -3.36 -13.83 -30.00
C VAL A 281 -4.08 -14.99 -29.29
N ARG A 282 -4.44 -16.03 -30.04
CA ARG A 282 -4.92 -17.30 -29.48
C ARG A 282 -3.71 -18.09 -28.97
N ILE A 283 -3.66 -18.31 -27.67
CA ILE A 283 -2.65 -19.10 -26.98
C ILE A 283 -3.21 -20.51 -26.83
N ALA A 284 -2.57 -21.51 -27.45
CA ALA A 284 -2.99 -22.91 -27.45
C ALA A 284 -1.97 -23.81 -26.75
N TRP A 285 -2.44 -24.76 -25.94
CA TRP A 285 -1.64 -25.74 -25.20
C TRP A 285 -2.40 -27.07 -25.04
N THR A 286 -1.74 -28.11 -24.53
CA THR A 286 -2.36 -29.43 -24.27
C THR A 286 -2.09 -29.88 -22.85
N ASN A 287 -3.14 -30.16 -22.09
CA ASN A 287 -3.03 -30.72 -20.74
C ASN A 287 -2.97 -32.26 -20.79
N ALA A 288 -1.98 -32.86 -20.14
CA ALA A 288 -1.84 -34.33 -20.08
C ALA A 288 -2.93 -35.00 -19.22
N ALA A 289 -3.44 -34.29 -18.22
CA ALA A 289 -4.53 -34.70 -17.35
C ALA A 289 -5.36 -33.48 -16.97
N LYS A 290 -6.56 -33.69 -16.40
CA LYS A 290 -7.35 -32.59 -15.86
C LYS A 290 -6.55 -31.92 -14.73
N ALA A 291 -6.24 -30.64 -14.93
CA ALA A 291 -5.63 -29.81 -13.92
C ALA A 291 -6.69 -29.34 -12.92
N ASP A 292 -6.29 -29.13 -11.68
CA ASP A 292 -7.16 -28.50 -10.70
C ASP A 292 -7.13 -26.98 -10.88
N LEU A 293 -6.00 -26.44 -11.35
CA LEU A 293 -5.74 -25.00 -11.43
C LEU A 293 -4.68 -24.66 -12.49
N GLY A 294 -4.59 -23.38 -12.90
CA GLY A 294 -3.51 -22.92 -13.79
C GLY A 294 -3.55 -21.43 -14.11
N ALA A 295 -2.54 -20.97 -14.86
CA ALA A 295 -2.45 -19.61 -15.39
C ALA A 295 -1.75 -19.57 -16.75
N VAL A 296 -2.07 -18.55 -17.53
CA VAL A 296 -1.38 -18.16 -18.76
C VAL A 296 -0.64 -16.85 -18.48
N GLU A 297 0.63 -16.80 -18.86
CA GLU A 297 1.46 -15.60 -18.84
C GLU A 297 2.01 -15.33 -20.24
N VAL A 298 2.10 -14.06 -20.59
CA VAL A 298 2.74 -13.62 -21.84
C VAL A 298 3.91 -12.71 -21.49
N PHE A 299 5.07 -13.03 -22.05
CA PHE A 299 6.29 -12.25 -21.89
C PHE A 299 6.69 -11.65 -23.24
N ASP A 300 7.09 -10.37 -23.23
CA ASP A 300 7.68 -9.73 -24.40
C ASP A 300 9.11 -10.24 -24.68
N ALA A 301 9.69 -9.83 -25.80
CA ALA A 301 11.05 -10.27 -26.20
C ALA A 301 12.16 -9.81 -25.25
N THR A 302 11.88 -8.87 -24.33
CA THR A 302 12.81 -8.46 -23.26
C THR A 302 12.65 -9.30 -22.00
N GLY A 303 11.75 -10.28 -22.00
CA GLY A 303 11.37 -11.07 -20.83
C GLY A 303 10.47 -10.31 -19.84
N ARG A 304 9.76 -9.24 -20.27
CA ARG A 304 8.82 -8.51 -19.42
C ARG A 304 7.49 -9.23 -19.48
N ARG A 305 6.89 -9.55 -18.33
CA ARG A 305 5.50 -10.04 -18.32
C ARG A 305 4.57 -8.91 -18.73
N VAL A 306 3.83 -9.10 -19.82
CA VAL A 306 2.89 -8.11 -20.38
C VAL A 306 1.44 -8.50 -20.17
N HIS A 307 1.14 -9.78 -19.92
CA HIS A 307 -0.20 -10.26 -19.66
C HIS A 307 -0.18 -11.44 -18.69
N VAL A 308 -1.22 -11.58 -17.87
CA VAL A 308 -1.48 -12.76 -17.04
C VAL A 308 -2.98 -12.98 -16.90
N ALA A 309 -3.41 -14.24 -16.96
CA ALA A 309 -4.80 -14.64 -16.74
C ALA A 309 -4.85 -15.98 -15.99
N ALA A 310 -5.71 -16.07 -14.97
CA ALA A 310 -6.01 -17.34 -14.31
C ALA A 310 -6.86 -18.24 -15.22
N LEU A 311 -6.54 -19.53 -15.26
CA LEU A 311 -7.32 -20.54 -15.99
C LEU A 311 -8.49 -21.02 -15.14
N SER A 312 -9.64 -21.23 -15.78
CA SER A 312 -10.85 -21.77 -15.14
C SER A 312 -11.69 -22.58 -16.13
N GLY A 313 -12.62 -23.38 -15.60
CA GLY A 313 -13.56 -24.16 -16.41
C GLY A 313 -12.85 -25.16 -17.32
N THR A 314 -13.29 -25.22 -18.58
CA THR A 314 -12.79 -26.19 -19.58
C THR A 314 -11.31 -26.02 -19.90
N ALA A 315 -10.72 -24.84 -19.69
CA ALA A 315 -9.29 -24.59 -19.92
C ALA A 315 -8.37 -25.44 -19.02
N LEU A 316 -8.92 -26.05 -17.97
CA LEU A 316 -8.24 -26.97 -17.06
C LEU A 316 -8.46 -28.45 -17.41
N ASP A 317 -9.38 -28.78 -18.32
CA ASP A 317 -9.66 -30.16 -18.69
C ASP A 317 -8.48 -30.79 -19.45
N ALA A 318 -8.42 -32.13 -19.44
CA ALA A 318 -7.44 -32.88 -20.21
C ALA A 318 -7.64 -32.67 -21.72
N GLY A 319 -6.55 -32.67 -22.50
CA GLY A 319 -6.59 -32.49 -23.95
C GLY A 319 -6.23 -31.07 -24.40
N ALA A 320 -6.60 -30.73 -25.64
CA ALA A 320 -6.24 -29.47 -26.27
C ALA A 320 -7.08 -28.31 -25.73
N GLN A 321 -6.40 -27.21 -25.36
CA GLN A 321 -6.98 -26.03 -24.74
C GLN A 321 -6.50 -24.75 -25.44
N SER A 322 -7.26 -23.67 -25.31
CA SER A 322 -6.82 -22.35 -25.77
C SER A 322 -7.45 -21.18 -25.01
N LEU A 323 -6.78 -20.03 -25.04
CA LEU A 323 -7.23 -18.76 -24.47
C LEU A 323 -6.90 -17.63 -25.46
N LEU A 324 -7.86 -16.74 -25.71
CA LEU A 324 -7.65 -15.57 -26.56
C LEU A 324 -7.19 -14.38 -25.71
N TRP A 325 -5.93 -13.97 -25.89
CA TRP A 325 -5.45 -12.70 -25.38
C TRP A 325 -5.78 -11.59 -26.40
N ASN A 326 -6.56 -10.59 -25.99
CA ASN A 326 -6.99 -9.48 -26.87
C ASN A 326 -5.87 -8.48 -27.23
N GLY A 327 -4.64 -8.74 -26.76
CA GLY A 327 -3.47 -7.89 -26.96
C GLY A 327 -3.29 -6.84 -25.87
N ASP A 328 -4.17 -6.72 -24.88
CA ASP A 328 -4.02 -5.69 -23.85
C ASP A 328 -2.89 -6.04 -22.88
N TYR A 329 -1.96 -5.11 -22.73
CA TYR A 329 -0.90 -5.16 -21.75
C TYR A 329 -1.47 -4.89 -20.36
N LEU A 330 -0.77 -5.37 -19.33
CA LEU A 330 -1.05 -4.98 -17.95
C LEU A 330 -1.05 -3.44 -17.84
N PRO A 331 -1.96 -2.84 -17.04
CA PRO A 331 -2.06 -1.40 -16.90
C PRO A 331 -0.71 -0.72 -16.60
N GLY A 332 -0.41 0.36 -17.32
CA GLY A 332 0.83 1.12 -17.16
C GLY A 332 2.07 0.51 -17.84
N LEU A 333 1.95 -0.64 -18.53
CA LEU A 333 2.98 -1.11 -19.44
C LEU A 333 2.72 -0.57 -20.85
N LEU A 334 3.77 -0.05 -21.51
CA LEU A 334 3.72 0.38 -22.90
C LEU A 334 4.32 -0.67 -23.81
N ASN A 335 3.68 -0.91 -24.95
CA ASN A 335 4.30 -1.59 -26.08
C ASN A 335 5.39 -0.69 -26.70
N GLY A 336 6.25 -1.23 -27.56
CA GLY A 336 7.32 -0.45 -28.18
C GLY A 336 6.86 0.70 -29.09
N ARG A 337 5.55 0.81 -29.37
CA ARG A 337 4.88 1.91 -30.09
C ARG A 337 4.08 2.84 -29.16
N PHE A 338 4.31 2.77 -27.85
CA PHE A 338 3.81 3.67 -26.82
C PHE A 338 2.29 3.63 -26.52
N GLY A 339 1.61 2.49 -26.79
CA GLY A 339 0.22 2.18 -26.41
C GLY A 339 0.08 1.01 -25.42
N THR A 340 -1.14 0.77 -24.88
CA THR A 340 -1.46 -0.34 -23.94
C THR A 340 -1.86 -1.64 -24.62
N ARG A 341 -1.88 -1.68 -25.95
CA ARG A 341 -2.24 -2.86 -26.72
C ARG A 341 -1.00 -3.36 -27.46
N HIS A 342 -0.86 -4.65 -27.70
CA HIS A 342 0.12 -5.21 -28.60
C HIS A 342 -0.11 -4.67 -30.02
N ASP A 343 0.94 -4.14 -30.65
CA ASP A 343 0.98 -3.86 -32.07
C ASP A 343 1.86 -4.91 -32.75
N ASP A 344 1.40 -5.49 -33.85
CA ASP A 344 2.15 -6.49 -34.63
C ASP A 344 3.40 -5.85 -35.25
N ASP A 345 4.54 -6.08 -34.61
CA ASP A 345 5.84 -5.55 -35.02
C ASP A 345 6.41 -6.24 -36.28
N SER A 346 5.76 -7.28 -36.83
CA SER A 346 6.23 -7.97 -38.05
C SER A 346 6.24 -7.07 -39.29
N ALA A 347 5.53 -5.94 -39.25
CA ALA A 347 5.49 -4.93 -40.31
C ALA A 347 6.49 -3.75 -40.10
N VAL A 348 7.24 -3.70 -38.99
CA VAL A 348 8.22 -2.61 -38.74
C VAL A 348 9.54 -2.94 -39.45
N LEU A 349 9.78 -2.31 -40.60
CA LEU A 349 10.97 -2.54 -41.42
C LEU A 349 12.28 -1.99 -40.81
N ASP A 350 12.20 -1.16 -39.76
CA ASP A 350 13.37 -0.53 -39.14
C ASP A 350 13.75 -1.18 -37.79
N LYS A 351 14.89 -1.87 -37.75
CA LYS A 351 15.25 -2.84 -36.71
C LYS A 351 15.79 -2.25 -35.39
N HIS A 352 15.73 -0.93 -35.18
CA HIS A 352 16.54 -0.28 -34.14
C HIS A 352 15.85 0.69 -33.17
N LEU A 353 14.51 0.84 -33.20
CA LEU A 353 13.84 1.89 -32.38
C LEU A 353 12.64 1.51 -31.52
N VAL A 354 12.22 0.26 -31.51
CA VAL A 354 11.02 -0.18 -30.79
C VAL A 354 11.47 -1.12 -29.67
N PHE A 355 11.00 -0.93 -28.44
CA PHE A 355 11.14 -1.97 -27.40
C PHE A 355 10.52 -3.24 -27.98
N ARG A 356 11.36 -4.14 -28.51
CA ARG A 356 10.91 -5.30 -29.29
C ARG A 356 9.95 -6.08 -28.41
N SER A 357 8.68 -6.05 -28.80
CA SER A 357 7.64 -6.70 -28.01
C SER A 357 7.48 -8.15 -28.44
N ALA A 358 7.79 -8.44 -29.71
CA ALA A 358 7.83 -9.77 -30.31
C ALA A 358 9.29 -10.27 -30.56
N PRO A 359 9.53 -11.59 -30.62
CA PRO A 359 8.54 -12.66 -30.39
C PRO A 359 8.14 -12.75 -28.92
N TYR A 360 6.84 -12.97 -28.67
CA TYR A 360 6.34 -13.23 -27.33
C TYR A 360 6.63 -14.67 -26.91
N VAL A 361 6.89 -14.84 -25.62
CA VAL A 361 6.97 -16.15 -24.99
C VAL A 361 5.69 -16.39 -24.21
N TYR A 362 4.96 -17.45 -24.57
CA TYR A 362 3.75 -17.86 -23.88
C TYR A 362 4.12 -18.94 -22.88
N LYS A 363 3.74 -18.72 -21.63
CA LYS A 363 3.94 -19.69 -20.57
C LYS A 363 2.59 -20.09 -20.03
N VAL A 364 2.28 -21.38 -20.12
CA VAL A 364 1.14 -21.97 -19.44
C VAL A 364 1.65 -22.81 -18.30
N THR A 365 1.05 -22.66 -17.13
CA THR A 365 1.34 -23.48 -15.97
C THR A 365 0.04 -24.04 -15.42
N THR A 366 0.02 -25.34 -15.16
CA THR A 366 -1.11 -26.05 -14.56
C THR A 366 -0.66 -26.85 -13.36
N PHE A 367 -1.57 -27.04 -12.40
CA PHE A 367 -1.30 -27.77 -11.16
C PHE A 367 -2.31 -28.91 -10.98
N VAL A 368 -1.81 -30.06 -10.54
CA VAL A 368 -2.62 -31.20 -10.09
C VAL A 368 -2.36 -31.43 -8.60
N ARG A 369 -3.43 -31.53 -7.82
CA ARG A 369 -3.40 -31.74 -6.37
C ARG A 369 -3.46 -33.22 -6.05
N LYS A 370 -2.42 -33.73 -5.39
CA LYS A 370 -2.37 -35.08 -4.85
C LYS A 370 -2.52 -35.03 -3.34
N LYS A 371 -3.28 -35.95 -2.74
CA LYS A 371 -3.41 -36.04 -1.27
C LYS A 371 -2.05 -36.36 -0.64
N LYS A 372 -1.79 -35.74 0.51
CA LYS A 372 -0.59 -36.04 1.31
C LYS A 372 -0.91 -37.12 2.34
N ASP A 373 -0.34 -38.30 2.18
CA ASP A 373 -0.71 -39.49 2.98
C ASP A 373 -0.59 -39.26 4.50
N ASP A 374 0.45 -38.57 4.96
CA ASP A 374 0.64 -38.31 6.41
C ASP A 374 -0.44 -37.37 7.00
N SER A 375 -1.03 -36.49 6.18
CA SER A 375 -2.12 -35.59 6.60
C SER A 375 -3.47 -36.29 6.81
N LEU A 376 -3.59 -37.54 6.35
CA LEU A 376 -4.78 -38.37 6.51
C LEU A 376 -4.70 -39.30 7.74
N LYS A 377 -3.69 -39.12 8.59
CA LYS A 377 -3.57 -39.85 9.86
C LYS A 377 -4.19 -39.05 10.98
N VAL A 378 -5.14 -39.67 11.68
CA VAL A 378 -5.65 -39.17 12.96
C VAL A 378 -4.74 -39.69 14.06
N LYS A 379 -4.18 -38.80 14.89
CA LYS A 379 -3.26 -39.13 15.98
C LYS A 379 -3.86 -38.69 17.32
N TRP A 380 -3.74 -39.53 18.34
CA TRP A 380 -4.23 -39.23 19.68
C TRP A 380 -3.36 -39.86 20.77
N GLU A 381 -3.45 -39.33 21.99
CA GLU A 381 -2.80 -39.86 23.18
C GLU A 381 -3.81 -40.01 24.32
N VAL A 382 -3.80 -41.17 24.98
CA VAL A 382 -4.56 -41.39 26.22
C VAL A 382 -3.69 -41.03 27.42
N ARG A 383 -4.13 -40.07 28.24
CA ARG A 383 -3.38 -39.58 29.40
C ARG A 383 -4.15 -39.81 30.70
N ASN A 384 -3.38 -40.00 31.77
CA ASN A 384 -3.85 -40.11 33.15
C ASN A 384 -4.90 -41.21 33.41
N THR A 385 -4.98 -42.23 32.55
CA THR A 385 -5.81 -43.42 32.78
C THR A 385 -5.32 -44.60 31.92
N GLY A 386 -5.60 -45.83 32.37
CA GLY A 386 -5.40 -47.07 31.61
C GLY A 386 -6.66 -47.94 31.55
N ARG A 387 -7.83 -47.36 31.91
CA ARG A 387 -9.08 -48.09 32.13
C ARG A 387 -9.97 -48.19 30.90
N LEU A 388 -9.69 -47.41 29.86
CA LEU A 388 -10.44 -47.42 28.60
C LEU A 388 -10.28 -48.78 27.89
N ALA A 389 -11.37 -49.29 27.31
CA ALA A 389 -11.39 -50.62 26.72
C ALA A 389 -12.06 -50.66 25.34
N GLU A 390 -13.05 -49.80 25.10
CA GLU A 390 -13.82 -49.75 23.86
C GLU A 390 -14.02 -48.29 23.45
N GLY A 391 -14.15 -48.04 22.14
CA GLY A 391 -14.29 -46.69 21.61
C GLY A 391 -14.53 -46.66 20.11
N LEU A 392 -14.66 -45.45 19.56
CA LEU A 392 -14.95 -45.20 18.16
C LEU A 392 -14.23 -43.94 17.69
N LEU A 393 -13.58 -44.03 16.53
CA LEU A 393 -13.07 -42.90 15.78
C LEU A 393 -13.97 -42.65 14.56
N GLU A 394 -14.37 -41.41 14.33
CA GLU A 394 -15.13 -40.97 13.16
C GLU A 394 -14.44 -39.76 12.50
N ILE A 395 -14.56 -39.64 11.18
CA ILE A 395 -14.23 -38.40 10.45
C ILE A 395 -15.51 -37.81 9.89
N VAL A 396 -15.69 -36.52 10.13
CA VAL A 396 -16.87 -35.74 9.75
C VAL A 396 -16.45 -34.68 8.73
N ASP A 397 -17.21 -34.51 7.65
CA ASP A 397 -16.97 -33.46 6.63
C ASP A 397 -17.54 -32.09 7.04
N GLY A 398 -17.34 -31.07 6.20
CA GLY A 398 -17.75 -29.69 6.45
C GLY A 398 -19.26 -29.46 6.52
N LYS A 399 -20.05 -30.47 6.12
CA LYS A 399 -21.52 -30.51 6.21
C LYS A 399 -22.01 -31.35 7.40
N GLY A 400 -21.11 -31.85 8.24
CA GLY A 400 -21.47 -32.65 9.41
C GLY A 400 -21.73 -34.14 9.12
N ARG A 401 -21.43 -34.63 7.92
CA ARG A 401 -21.66 -36.04 7.55
C ARG A 401 -20.48 -36.91 7.99
N VAL A 402 -20.74 -38.07 8.59
CA VAL A 402 -19.69 -39.06 8.92
C VAL A 402 -19.26 -39.75 7.63
N VAL A 403 -17.99 -39.55 7.23
CA VAL A 403 -17.39 -40.08 5.99
C VAL A 403 -16.41 -41.21 6.23
N TYR A 404 -16.04 -41.47 7.49
CA TYR A 404 -15.21 -42.59 7.90
C TYR A 404 -15.53 -42.96 9.34
N GLN A 405 -15.46 -44.26 9.67
CA GLN A 405 -15.54 -44.73 11.04
C GLN A 405 -14.61 -45.92 11.27
N LYS A 406 -14.06 -46.01 12.48
CA LYS A 406 -13.19 -47.11 12.91
C LYS A 406 -13.45 -47.44 14.38
N PRO A 407 -13.93 -48.66 14.69
CA PRO A 407 -14.03 -49.15 16.06
C PRO A 407 -12.64 -49.27 16.70
N LEU A 408 -12.53 -48.99 18.00
CA LEU A 408 -11.26 -48.99 18.74
C LEU A 408 -11.32 -49.95 19.93
N GLY A 409 -10.56 -51.03 19.87
CA GLY A 409 -10.36 -51.93 21.00
C GLY A 409 -9.29 -51.42 21.98
N LYS A 410 -9.16 -52.10 23.12
CA LYS A 410 -8.25 -51.74 24.23
C LYS A 410 -6.82 -51.40 23.81
N GLY A 411 -6.24 -52.12 22.85
CA GLY A 411 -4.88 -51.87 22.35
C GLY A 411 -4.70 -50.51 21.65
N ARG A 412 -5.79 -49.87 21.23
CA ARG A 412 -5.84 -48.54 20.59
C ARG A 412 -6.23 -47.42 21.57
N LEU A 413 -6.39 -47.74 22.86
CA LEU A 413 -6.87 -46.83 23.90
C LEU A 413 -5.87 -46.71 25.06
N SER A 414 -4.58 -46.73 24.74
CA SER A 414 -3.48 -46.53 25.68
C SER A 414 -2.30 -45.82 25.00
N GLY A 415 -1.65 -44.89 25.70
CA GLY A 415 -0.48 -44.18 25.17
C GLY A 415 -0.77 -43.42 23.86
N LYS A 416 0.27 -43.22 23.04
CA LYS A 416 0.16 -42.58 21.72
C LYS A 416 -0.31 -43.58 20.66
N GLN A 417 -1.22 -43.14 19.81
CA GLN A 417 -1.91 -43.95 18.81
C GLN A 417 -2.11 -43.18 17.51
N GLU A 418 -2.20 -43.92 16.40
CA GLU A 418 -2.55 -43.35 15.10
C GLU A 418 -3.44 -44.28 14.27
N GLN A 419 -4.28 -43.67 13.42
CA GLN A 419 -5.11 -44.34 12.44
C GLN A 419 -5.04 -43.61 11.09
N ALA A 420 -4.67 -44.32 10.04
CA ALA A 420 -4.69 -43.80 8.68
C ALA A 420 -6.10 -43.93 8.06
N TRP A 421 -6.53 -42.91 7.33
CA TRP A 421 -7.67 -42.93 6.43
C TRP A 421 -7.17 -42.81 4.98
N ASP A 422 -7.69 -43.63 4.07
CA ASP A 422 -7.31 -43.58 2.64
C ASP A 422 -8.00 -42.45 1.87
N GLY A 423 -8.85 -41.68 2.55
CA GLY A 423 -9.56 -40.58 1.97
C GLY A 423 -10.76 -40.98 1.11
N LYS A 424 -11.18 -42.25 1.14
CA LYS A 424 -12.38 -42.72 0.43
C LYS A 424 -13.63 -42.54 1.28
N TYR A 425 -14.71 -42.21 0.59
CA TYR A 425 -16.04 -42.21 1.15
C TYR A 425 -16.60 -43.64 1.06
N PRO A 426 -17.49 -44.03 1.99
CA PRO A 426 -18.14 -45.34 1.95
C PRO A 426 -19.05 -45.47 0.73
N ASP A 427 -19.25 -46.72 0.28
CA ASP A 427 -20.13 -47.03 -0.84
C ASP A 427 -21.54 -46.42 -0.64
N GLY A 428 -22.02 -45.72 -1.67
CA GLY A 428 -23.32 -45.03 -1.64
C GLY A 428 -23.28 -43.58 -1.14
N LEU A 429 -22.15 -43.11 -0.58
CA LEU A 429 -21.97 -41.71 -0.19
C LEU A 429 -21.02 -41.00 -1.17
N LYS A 430 -21.48 -39.89 -1.78
CA LYS A 430 -20.68 -39.07 -2.68
C LYS A 430 -20.24 -37.75 -2.03
N ASN A 431 -19.05 -37.28 -2.42
CA ASN A 431 -18.55 -35.95 -2.11
C ASN A 431 -19.38 -34.86 -2.82
N SER A 432 -19.17 -33.58 -2.50
CA SER A 432 -19.92 -32.47 -3.13
C SER A 432 -19.75 -32.33 -4.64
N LEU A 433 -18.72 -32.96 -5.21
CA LEU A 433 -18.43 -32.99 -6.65
C LEU A 433 -18.85 -34.31 -7.32
N GLY A 434 -19.59 -35.18 -6.62
CA GLY A 434 -20.10 -36.46 -7.14
C GLY A 434 -19.10 -37.61 -7.16
N GLY A 435 -17.89 -37.44 -6.62
CA GLY A 435 -16.86 -38.47 -6.53
C GLY A 435 -16.87 -39.26 -5.21
N ASP A 436 -16.02 -40.29 -5.14
CA ASP A 436 -15.93 -41.26 -4.01
C ASP A 436 -14.79 -40.98 -3.03
N THR A 437 -14.14 -39.83 -3.13
CA THR A 437 -12.97 -39.52 -2.30
C THR A 437 -12.96 -38.08 -1.84
N LEU A 438 -12.24 -37.76 -0.77
CA LEU A 438 -12.21 -36.42 -0.20
C LEU A 438 -11.81 -35.35 -1.23
N VAL A 439 -12.45 -34.18 -1.14
CA VAL A 439 -12.18 -33.00 -1.96
C VAL A 439 -12.01 -31.76 -1.08
N PRO A 440 -11.23 -30.75 -1.53
CA PRO A 440 -11.08 -29.49 -0.79
C PRO A 440 -12.40 -28.76 -0.51
N ALA A 441 -13.40 -28.89 -1.39
CA ALA A 441 -14.71 -28.23 -1.26
C ALA A 441 -15.54 -28.71 -0.05
N ASP A 442 -15.24 -29.88 0.49
CA ASP A 442 -15.96 -30.48 1.63
C ASP A 442 -15.23 -30.27 2.98
N MET A 443 -14.19 -29.44 3.01
CA MET A 443 -13.48 -29.09 4.24
C MET A 443 -14.34 -28.20 5.16
N PRO A 444 -14.16 -28.25 6.50
CA PRO A 444 -13.23 -29.10 7.25
C PRO A 444 -13.55 -30.57 7.23
N TYR A 445 -12.52 -31.42 7.21
CA TYR A 445 -12.63 -32.76 7.76
C TYR A 445 -12.18 -32.74 9.22
N ARG A 446 -13.02 -33.20 10.14
CA ARG A 446 -12.74 -33.19 11.58
C ARG A 446 -12.82 -34.59 12.15
N ALA A 447 -11.87 -34.94 13.01
CA ALA A 447 -11.90 -36.20 13.74
C ALA A 447 -12.75 -36.04 15.02
N ARG A 448 -13.58 -37.05 15.29
CA ARG A 448 -14.31 -37.25 16.55
C ARG A 448 -13.89 -38.58 17.13
N LEU A 449 -13.48 -38.59 18.40
CA LEU A 449 -13.02 -39.80 19.10
C LEU A 449 -13.80 -39.93 20.40
N GLN A 450 -14.31 -41.12 20.69
CA GLN A 450 -14.93 -41.45 21.96
C GLN A 450 -14.38 -42.77 22.49
N ALA A 451 -14.27 -42.89 23.80
CA ALA A 451 -13.78 -44.10 24.46
C ALA A 451 -14.38 -44.24 25.86
N HIS A 452 -14.56 -45.48 26.31
CA HIS A 452 -15.10 -45.77 27.62
C HIS A 452 -14.56 -47.07 28.24
N THR A 453 -14.81 -47.23 29.54
CA THR A 453 -14.59 -48.47 30.29
C THR A 453 -15.52 -49.60 29.83
N PRO A 454 -15.19 -50.87 30.08
CA PRO A 454 -16.03 -52.01 29.67
C PRO A 454 -17.46 -51.98 30.22
N PHE A 455 -18.34 -52.79 29.62
CA PHE A 455 -19.64 -53.11 30.20
C PHE A 455 -19.48 -53.64 31.62
N CYS A 456 -20.48 -53.39 32.46
CA CYS A 456 -20.45 -53.84 33.86
C CYS A 456 -19.30 -53.27 34.73
N GLU A 457 -18.58 -52.21 34.32
CA GLU A 457 -17.64 -51.46 35.19
C GLU A 457 -18.35 -50.63 36.29
N PRO A 458 -18.18 -50.93 37.61
CA PRO A 458 -18.86 -50.20 38.68
C PRO A 458 -18.53 -48.71 38.75
N GLU A 459 -17.27 -48.36 38.46
CA GLU A 459 -16.78 -46.98 38.43
C GLU A 459 -16.50 -46.54 36.99
N GLY A 460 -17.56 -46.33 36.20
CA GLY A 460 -17.44 -46.02 34.79
C GLY A 460 -16.63 -44.75 34.50
N LEU A 461 -15.93 -44.78 33.36
CA LEU A 461 -15.27 -43.63 32.76
C LEU A 461 -15.59 -43.60 31.27
N ALA A 462 -15.94 -42.42 30.75
CA ALA A 462 -16.09 -42.15 29.34
C ALA A 462 -15.52 -40.79 28.96
N LEU A 463 -14.86 -40.74 27.81
CA LEU A 463 -14.22 -39.57 27.24
C LEU A 463 -14.71 -39.38 25.80
N ALA A 464 -14.94 -38.14 25.39
CA ALA A 464 -15.22 -37.80 23.99
C ALA A 464 -14.54 -36.49 23.59
N VAL A 465 -13.95 -36.46 22.39
CA VAL A 465 -13.25 -35.30 21.84
C VAL A 465 -13.60 -35.01 20.39
N MET A 466 -13.63 -33.72 20.05
CA MET A 466 -13.74 -33.23 18.68
C MET A 466 -13.13 -31.83 18.57
N HIS A 467 -12.55 -31.51 17.40
CA HIS A 467 -11.99 -30.19 17.16
C HIS A 467 -13.05 -29.14 16.74
N THR A 468 -12.86 -27.91 17.21
CA THR A 468 -13.46 -26.67 16.72
C THR A 468 -12.35 -25.63 16.50
N GLU A 469 -12.63 -24.53 15.82
CA GLU A 469 -11.60 -23.57 15.42
C GLU A 469 -12.03 -22.12 15.55
N VAL A 470 -11.04 -21.26 15.82
CA VAL A 470 -11.12 -19.85 15.46
C VAL A 470 -10.37 -19.71 14.14
N ARG A 471 -11.12 -19.52 13.04
CA ARG A 471 -10.59 -19.71 11.70
C ARG A 471 -10.37 -18.39 10.98
N LEU A 472 -9.15 -18.18 10.47
CA LEU A 472 -8.85 -17.09 9.56
C LEU A 472 -9.56 -17.29 8.23
N TYR A 473 -10.05 -16.19 7.69
CA TYR A 473 -10.49 -16.15 6.31
C TYR A 473 -9.28 -16.30 5.37
N VAL A 474 -9.30 -17.33 4.55
CA VAL A 474 -8.39 -17.49 3.41
C VAL A 474 -9.23 -17.89 2.22
N HIS A 475 -9.25 -17.04 1.19
CA HIS A 475 -9.96 -17.36 -0.04
C HIS A 475 -9.37 -18.65 -0.66
N ARG A 476 -10.21 -19.59 -1.08
CA ARG A 476 -9.77 -20.90 -1.61
C ARG A 476 -8.88 -20.82 -2.86
N GLU A 477 -9.01 -19.74 -3.63
CA GLU A 477 -8.21 -19.41 -4.82
C GLU A 477 -6.98 -18.55 -4.49
N ASN A 478 -6.67 -18.33 -3.20
CA ASN A 478 -5.38 -17.75 -2.88
C ASN A 478 -4.28 -18.77 -3.13
N HIS A 479 -3.13 -18.28 -3.56
CA HIS A 479 -1.94 -19.09 -3.84
C HIS A 479 -0.72 -18.55 -3.11
N ALA A 480 0.26 -19.44 -2.88
CA ALA A 480 1.52 -19.05 -2.26
C ALA A 480 2.23 -17.98 -3.12
N PRO A 481 3.01 -17.05 -2.55
CA PRO A 481 3.72 -16.04 -3.34
C PRO A 481 4.63 -16.57 -4.44
N SER A 482 5.19 -17.77 -4.29
CA SER A 482 5.99 -18.47 -5.30
C SER A 482 5.15 -19.07 -6.44
N ASP A 483 3.83 -19.10 -6.29
CA ASP A 483 2.91 -19.55 -7.33
C ASP A 483 2.73 -18.46 -8.40
N LEU A 484 2.77 -18.87 -9.66
CA LEU A 484 2.64 -17.97 -10.80
C LEU A 484 1.27 -17.28 -10.87
N ARG A 485 0.25 -17.83 -10.20
CA ARG A 485 -1.08 -17.21 -10.04
C ARG A 485 -1.12 -16.11 -8.99
N CYS A 486 -0.13 -16.04 -8.10
CA CYS A 486 -0.01 -14.96 -7.13
C CYS A 486 0.50 -13.69 -7.84
N ASP A 487 -0.38 -13.02 -8.58
CA ASP A 487 -0.13 -11.70 -9.13
C ASP A 487 -0.95 -10.60 -8.41
N PRO A 488 -0.30 -9.50 -8.02
CA PRO A 488 -0.92 -8.29 -7.46
C PRO A 488 -2.22 -7.78 -8.09
N THR A 489 -2.43 -8.05 -9.37
CA THR A 489 -3.55 -7.55 -10.18
C THR A 489 -4.73 -8.52 -10.23
N ILE A 490 -4.54 -9.77 -9.81
CA ILE A 490 -5.57 -10.83 -9.85
C ILE A 490 -5.70 -11.64 -8.53
N THR A 491 -4.80 -11.45 -7.56
CA THR A 491 -4.86 -12.13 -6.26
C THR A 491 -6.00 -11.57 -5.41
N ARG A 492 -6.83 -12.44 -4.85
CA ARG A 492 -7.93 -12.01 -3.98
C ARG A 492 -7.45 -11.69 -2.56
N PRO A 493 -7.91 -10.59 -1.96
CA PRO A 493 -7.52 -10.25 -0.59
C PRO A 493 -8.06 -11.27 0.42
N GLY A 494 -7.23 -11.64 1.39
CA GLY A 494 -7.62 -12.33 2.63
C GLY A 494 -7.40 -11.48 3.88
N LEU A 495 -7.00 -10.23 3.69
CA LEU A 495 -6.76 -9.22 4.72
C LEU A 495 -7.35 -7.89 4.23
N ALA A 496 -7.52 -6.92 5.13
CA ALA A 496 -7.83 -5.54 4.77
C ALA A 496 -6.67 -4.62 5.17
N ILE A 497 -6.06 -3.94 4.21
CA ILE A 497 -5.08 -2.87 4.47
C ILE A 497 -5.81 -1.54 4.60
N GLY A 498 -5.46 -0.73 5.59
CA GLY A 498 -5.98 0.63 5.72
C GLY A 498 -4.94 1.57 6.33
N LEU A 499 -5.33 2.82 6.54
CA LEU A 499 -4.50 3.76 7.29
C LEU A 499 -4.54 3.40 8.77
N GLY A 500 -3.36 3.22 9.38
CA GLY A 500 -3.20 3.06 10.83
C GLY A 500 -3.45 4.38 11.57
N PRO A 501 -3.58 4.35 12.91
CA PRO A 501 -3.62 5.56 13.71
C PRO A 501 -2.28 6.30 13.63
N LEU A 502 -2.33 7.61 13.88
CA LEU A 502 -1.15 8.46 13.90
C LEU A 502 -0.39 8.38 15.22
N VAL A 503 -1.10 8.28 16.34
CA VAL A 503 -0.58 8.29 17.72
C VAL A 503 -1.04 7.02 18.45
N PRO A 504 -0.22 6.43 19.33
CA PRO A 504 -0.65 5.30 20.16
C PRO A 504 -1.60 5.76 21.27
N GLY A 505 -2.77 5.14 21.38
CA GLY A 505 -3.73 5.37 22.46
C GLY A 505 -4.47 6.71 22.39
N ASP A 506 -4.69 7.33 23.55
CA ASP A 506 -5.47 8.57 23.68
C ASP A 506 -4.79 9.76 23.00
N LEU A 507 -5.60 10.72 22.56
CA LEU A 507 -5.09 11.95 21.97
C LEU A 507 -4.28 12.74 23.00
N PRO A 508 -3.05 13.17 22.65
CA PRO A 508 -2.22 13.94 23.56
C PRO A 508 -2.87 15.31 23.85
N ALA A 509 -2.57 15.90 25.01
CA ALA A 509 -3.06 17.23 25.38
C ALA A 509 -2.25 18.33 24.67
N GLN A 510 -2.90 19.45 24.33
CA GLN A 510 -2.20 20.59 23.73
C GLN A 510 -1.10 21.11 24.66
N GLY A 511 0.06 21.42 24.09
CA GLY A 511 1.25 21.85 24.83
C GLY A 511 2.24 20.72 25.14
N ASP A 512 1.85 19.46 24.99
CA ASP A 512 2.76 18.31 25.02
C ASP A 512 3.58 18.22 23.72
N ALA A 513 4.87 17.87 23.83
CA ALA A 513 5.73 17.51 22.70
C ALA A 513 5.10 16.46 21.78
N LEU A 514 4.37 15.50 22.33
CA LEU A 514 3.66 14.47 21.56
C LEU A 514 2.50 15.06 20.75
N TRP A 515 1.81 16.08 21.28
CA TRP A 515 0.73 16.77 20.57
C TRP A 515 1.23 17.51 19.34
N ASN A 516 2.37 18.21 19.46
CA ASN A 516 2.97 18.90 18.32
C ASN A 516 3.30 17.94 17.17
N ARG A 517 3.83 16.75 17.49
CA ARG A 517 4.11 15.72 16.47
C ARG A 517 2.85 15.13 15.86
N TRP A 518 1.87 14.81 16.70
CA TRP A 518 0.58 14.31 16.21
C TRP A 518 -0.06 15.30 15.25
N LYS A 519 -0.10 16.59 15.59
CA LYS A 519 -0.67 17.64 14.74
C LYS A 519 0.10 17.86 13.44
N LEU A 520 1.44 17.81 13.49
CA LEU A 520 2.25 17.83 12.26
C LEU A 520 1.87 16.68 11.32
N ALA A 521 1.82 15.45 11.84
CA ALA A 521 1.43 14.28 11.07
C ALA A 521 -0.01 14.39 10.52
N GLU A 522 -0.97 14.80 11.36
CA GLU A 522 -2.38 15.01 10.99
C GLU A 522 -2.52 16.02 9.84
N TYR A 523 -1.71 17.07 9.84
CA TYR A 523 -1.71 18.10 8.81
C TYR A 523 -0.78 17.81 7.62
N GLY A 524 -0.21 16.60 7.54
CA GLY A 524 0.62 16.12 6.42
C GLY A 524 2.05 16.66 6.39
N PHE A 525 2.59 17.06 7.54
CA PHE A 525 4.00 17.39 7.76
C PHE A 525 4.66 16.21 8.47
N HIS A 526 5.21 15.29 7.70
CA HIS A 526 5.50 13.92 8.11
C HIS A 526 6.69 13.81 9.10
N PRO A 527 6.47 13.71 10.43
CA PRO A 527 7.52 13.82 11.44
C PRO A 527 8.14 12.47 11.82
N GLY A 528 7.92 11.42 11.03
CA GLY A 528 8.13 10.04 11.44
C GLY A 528 7.07 9.53 12.41
N PRO A 529 7.33 8.42 13.12
CA PRO A 529 6.42 7.86 14.12
C PRO A 529 6.12 8.81 15.27
N VAL A 530 4.83 8.91 15.65
CA VAL A 530 4.40 9.78 16.75
C VAL A 530 4.42 9.01 18.06
N THR A 531 5.61 8.92 18.69
CA THR A 531 5.82 8.21 19.96
C THR A 531 6.53 9.08 21.01
N ALA A 532 6.38 8.72 22.29
CA ALA A 532 7.11 9.36 23.39
C ALA A 532 8.63 9.15 23.22
N GLY A 533 9.42 10.23 23.30
CA GLY A 533 10.91 10.18 23.22
C GLY A 533 11.55 10.50 21.85
N GLY A 534 10.79 10.62 20.76
CA GLY A 534 11.33 10.89 19.41
C GLY A 534 11.58 12.36 19.00
N ALA A 535 11.74 13.29 19.95
CA ALA A 535 11.76 14.74 19.68
C ALA A 535 13.04 15.20 18.94
N GLY A 536 14.11 14.43 19.08
CA GLY A 536 15.39 14.70 18.42
C GLY A 536 15.62 13.93 17.13
N THR A 537 14.59 13.25 16.57
CA THR A 537 14.77 12.47 15.34
C THR A 537 14.96 13.39 14.12
N ALA A 538 15.78 12.94 13.16
CA ALA A 538 16.04 13.69 11.94
C ALA A 538 14.74 13.95 11.13
N ASP A 539 13.80 13.00 11.13
CA ASP A 539 12.50 13.14 10.47
C ASP A 539 11.63 14.22 11.13
N PHE A 540 11.59 14.29 12.46
CA PHE A 540 10.88 15.36 13.16
C PHE A 540 11.50 16.74 12.86
N GLN A 541 12.83 16.84 12.88
CA GLN A 541 13.54 18.07 12.51
C GLN A 541 13.29 18.48 11.05
N LEU A 542 13.19 17.51 10.15
CA LEU A 542 12.85 17.75 8.75
C LEU A 542 11.40 18.24 8.61
N ALA A 543 10.44 17.62 9.30
CA ALA A 543 9.05 18.03 9.28
C ALA A 543 8.82 19.42 9.89
N THR A 544 9.52 19.77 10.97
CA THR A 544 9.43 21.11 11.59
C THR A 544 10.08 22.17 10.70
N ARG A 545 11.20 21.87 10.07
CA ARG A 545 11.82 22.74 9.05
C ARG A 545 10.88 22.97 7.87
N GLU A 546 10.22 21.91 7.43
CA GLU A 546 9.23 21.96 6.39
C GLU A 546 7.97 22.77 6.81
N PHE A 547 7.55 22.64 8.06
CA PHE A 547 6.46 23.41 8.64
C PHE A 547 6.82 24.90 8.75
N LYS A 548 8.02 25.23 9.27
CA LYS A 548 8.58 26.59 9.36
C LYS A 548 8.58 27.31 8.02
N ARG A 549 8.92 26.62 6.93
CA ARG A 549 8.90 27.23 5.58
C ARG A 549 7.48 27.32 4.98
N SER A 550 6.49 26.64 5.55
CA SER A 550 5.15 26.50 4.97
C SER A 550 4.04 27.19 5.77
N VAL A 551 4.28 27.57 7.03
CA VAL A 551 3.25 28.07 7.95
C VAL A 551 3.80 29.26 8.76
N PRO A 552 3.03 30.35 8.91
CA PRO A 552 3.43 31.52 9.71
C PRO A 552 3.53 31.22 11.22
N ALA A 553 4.19 32.11 11.97
CA ALA A 553 4.45 31.96 13.41
C ALA A 553 3.20 31.84 14.29
N ASP A 554 2.14 32.56 13.93
CA ASP A 554 0.87 32.55 14.64
C ASP A 554 -0.13 31.53 14.04
N GLY A 555 0.28 30.74 13.05
CA GLY A 555 -0.54 29.78 12.27
C GLY A 555 -1.66 30.40 11.44
N SER A 556 -1.99 31.66 11.74
CA SER A 556 -2.98 32.49 11.07
C SER A 556 -2.29 33.59 10.26
N VAL A 557 -3.07 34.53 9.73
CA VAL A 557 -2.50 35.74 9.13
C VAL A 557 -3.35 36.92 9.56
N ALA A 558 -2.86 37.70 10.52
CA ALA A 558 -3.35 39.06 10.77
C ALA A 558 -2.41 40.05 10.07
N ALA A 559 -2.81 40.60 8.92
CA ALA A 559 -2.06 41.68 8.28
C ALA A 559 -1.93 42.86 9.27
N PRO A 560 -0.76 43.52 9.41
CA PRO A 560 0.51 43.38 8.66
C PRO A 560 1.60 42.53 9.36
N ASN A 561 1.22 41.60 10.24
CA ASN A 561 2.11 41.00 11.24
C ASN A 561 2.67 39.61 10.88
N PHE A 562 2.76 39.25 9.58
CA PHE A 562 3.41 38.00 9.19
C PHE A 562 4.82 37.92 9.79
N ARG A 563 5.20 36.78 10.36
CA ARG A 563 6.56 36.49 10.84
C ARG A 563 6.81 34.99 10.67
N ARG A 564 8.06 34.60 10.43
CA ARG A 564 8.44 33.18 10.46
C ARG A 564 8.54 32.66 11.88
N GLN A 565 8.30 31.36 12.01
CA GLN A 565 8.54 30.65 13.26
C GLN A 565 10.05 30.60 13.56
N ASN A 566 10.42 30.84 14.82
CA ASN A 566 11.77 30.61 15.31
C ASN A 566 11.89 29.19 15.89
N LEU A 567 12.23 28.24 15.03
CA LEU A 567 12.38 26.82 15.39
C LEU A 567 13.84 26.33 15.39
N ASP A 568 14.83 27.24 15.38
CA ASP A 568 16.25 26.87 15.20
C ASP A 568 16.94 26.37 16.50
N GLY A 569 16.17 26.04 17.55
CA GLY A 569 16.66 25.64 18.87
C GLY A 569 16.71 24.14 19.10
N GLY A 570 17.72 23.44 18.56
CA GLY A 570 18.14 22.10 19.01
C GLY A 570 17.02 21.06 19.27
N ASN A 571 17.19 20.21 20.28
CA ASN A 571 16.26 19.12 20.60
C ASN A 571 14.93 19.57 21.28
N ASP A 572 14.83 20.86 21.66
CA ASP A 572 13.69 21.41 22.42
C ASP A 572 12.56 21.94 21.51
N VAL A 573 12.70 21.84 20.19
CA VAL A 573 11.68 22.28 19.21
C VAL A 573 10.33 21.61 19.44
N ALA A 574 10.31 20.39 20.00
CA ALA A 574 9.07 19.67 20.25
C ALA A 574 8.15 20.37 21.26
N GLU A 575 8.67 21.20 22.17
CA GLU A 575 7.88 21.95 23.17
C GLU A 575 7.79 23.45 22.84
N ASN A 576 8.19 23.82 21.62
CA ASN A 576 8.24 25.23 21.21
C ASN A 576 6.83 25.84 21.17
N GLY A 577 6.62 26.90 21.96
CA GLY A 577 5.33 27.59 22.05
C GLY A 577 4.84 28.22 20.74
N GLU A 578 5.74 28.66 19.85
CA GLU A 578 5.37 29.16 18.52
C GLU A 578 4.85 28.03 17.62
N LEU A 579 5.52 26.86 17.64
CA LEU A 579 5.05 25.66 16.94
C LEU A 579 3.66 25.25 17.44
N THR A 580 3.49 25.16 18.77
CA THR A 580 2.20 24.80 19.40
C THR A 580 1.09 25.77 18.99
N THR A 581 1.39 27.07 19.03
CA THR A 581 0.44 28.12 18.63
C THR A 581 0.05 27.97 17.17
N ALA A 582 1.05 27.85 16.27
CA ALA A 582 0.81 27.75 14.85
C ALA A 582 0.00 26.49 14.45
N LEU A 583 0.23 25.36 15.11
CA LEU A 583 -0.54 24.13 14.89
C LEU A 583 -1.99 24.25 15.38
N ALA A 584 -2.24 25.02 16.44
CA ALA A 584 -3.59 25.23 16.97
C ALA A 584 -4.46 26.09 16.04
N THR A 585 -3.85 27.03 15.31
CA THR A 585 -4.54 28.06 14.52
C THR A 585 -4.35 27.93 13.00
N ILE A 586 -3.65 26.88 12.54
CA ILE A 586 -3.34 26.68 11.13
C ILE A 586 -4.57 26.76 10.21
N ARG A 587 -4.44 27.50 9.10
CA ARG A 587 -5.50 27.62 8.08
C ARG A 587 -5.70 26.31 7.32
N ALA A 588 -6.94 26.03 6.90
CA ALA A 588 -7.25 24.81 6.13
C ALA A 588 -6.40 24.65 4.86
N GLY A 589 -6.16 25.75 4.11
CA GLY A 589 -5.33 25.72 2.91
C GLY A 589 -3.83 25.50 3.15
N ASP A 590 -3.38 25.64 4.40
CA ASP A 590 -1.98 25.38 4.76
C ASP A 590 -1.71 23.92 5.15
N LYS A 591 -2.78 23.18 5.50
CA LYS A 591 -2.74 21.74 5.72
C LYS A 591 -2.44 21.01 4.39
N ARG A 592 -1.92 19.79 4.50
CA ARG A 592 -1.52 18.98 3.34
C ARG A 592 -2.34 17.71 3.31
N ALA A 593 -3.07 17.52 2.21
CA ALA A 593 -3.71 16.25 1.95
C ALA A 593 -2.63 15.18 1.66
N TRP A 594 -2.81 13.97 2.20
CA TRP A 594 -1.91 12.86 1.92
C TRP A 594 -2.12 12.30 0.51
N PHE A 595 -3.38 12.29 0.05
CA PHE A 595 -3.79 11.64 -1.19
C PHE A 595 -4.58 12.56 -2.12
N GLY A 596 -4.38 12.37 -3.43
CA GLY A 596 -5.15 13.00 -4.49
C GLY A 596 -5.75 11.99 -5.47
N ASP A 597 -6.69 12.47 -6.29
CA ASP A 597 -7.36 11.69 -7.33
C ASP A 597 -6.61 11.83 -8.67
N PRO A 598 -6.06 10.74 -9.24
CA PRO A 598 -5.42 10.79 -10.56
C PRO A 598 -6.31 11.37 -11.65
N ALA A 599 -7.63 11.08 -11.64
CA ALA A 599 -8.54 11.58 -12.66
C ALA A 599 -8.72 13.10 -12.58
N LEU A 600 -8.80 13.65 -11.36
CA LEU A 600 -8.92 15.10 -11.15
C LEU A 600 -7.62 15.83 -11.50
N VAL A 601 -6.47 15.21 -11.23
CA VAL A 601 -5.15 15.74 -11.66
C VAL A 601 -5.06 15.79 -13.18
N LEU A 602 -5.45 14.72 -13.88
CA LEU A 602 -5.43 14.67 -15.34
C LEU A 602 -6.49 15.58 -15.98
N GLY A 603 -7.59 15.84 -15.26
CA GLY A 603 -8.66 16.76 -15.64
C GLY A 603 -8.40 18.23 -15.30
N ASN A 604 -7.22 18.60 -14.80
CA ASN A 604 -6.86 19.97 -14.40
C ASN A 604 -7.79 20.58 -13.32
N SER A 605 -8.25 19.78 -12.35
CA SER A 605 -9.06 20.26 -11.22
C SER A 605 -8.28 21.18 -10.27
N ASP A 606 -8.90 22.26 -9.80
CA ASP A 606 -8.36 23.10 -8.72
C ASP A 606 -8.40 22.43 -7.33
N ALA A 607 -9.20 21.38 -7.17
CA ALA A 607 -9.34 20.61 -5.94
C ALA A 607 -9.10 19.11 -6.22
N PRO A 608 -7.85 18.68 -6.45
CA PRO A 608 -7.53 17.29 -6.77
C PRO A 608 -7.45 16.37 -5.54
N ASP A 609 -7.63 16.90 -4.33
CA ASP A 609 -7.43 16.17 -3.07
C ASP A 609 -8.62 15.25 -2.75
N LEU A 610 -8.33 14.08 -2.20
CA LEU A 610 -9.35 13.14 -1.73
C LEU A 610 -9.69 13.40 -0.27
N THR A 611 -10.95 13.17 0.10
CA THR A 611 -11.32 13.10 1.52
C THR A 611 -10.69 11.85 2.18
N PRO A 612 -10.49 11.83 3.52
CA PRO A 612 -9.94 10.66 4.21
C PRO A 612 -10.72 9.36 3.94
N ALA A 613 -12.05 9.43 3.89
CA ALA A 613 -12.90 8.26 3.63
C ALA A 613 -12.75 7.72 2.20
N GLU A 614 -12.64 8.60 1.21
CA GLU A 614 -12.40 8.20 -0.18
C GLU A 614 -11.00 7.62 -0.37
N ALA A 615 -10.00 8.24 0.27
CA ALA A 615 -8.63 7.75 0.25
C ALA A 615 -8.54 6.34 0.87
N GLU A 616 -9.17 6.11 2.03
CA GLU A 616 -9.18 4.79 2.67
C GLU A 616 -9.89 3.73 1.82
N ARG A 617 -11.02 4.09 1.18
CA ARG A 617 -11.75 3.18 0.29
C ARG A 617 -10.90 2.80 -0.93
N ARG A 618 -10.29 3.79 -1.60
CA ARG A 618 -9.44 3.54 -2.79
C ARG A 618 -8.15 2.83 -2.44
N LEU A 619 -7.54 3.12 -1.28
CA LEU A 619 -6.30 2.48 -0.84
C LEU A 619 -6.44 0.96 -0.76
N ARG A 620 -7.64 0.48 -0.40
CA ARG A 620 -7.99 -0.96 -0.28
C ARG A 620 -8.24 -1.67 -1.60
N ASP A 621 -8.28 -0.95 -2.72
CA ASP A 621 -8.62 -1.50 -4.03
C ASP A 621 -7.36 -1.58 -4.91
N PRO A 622 -6.80 -2.80 -5.12
CA PRO A 622 -5.58 -2.98 -5.90
C PRO A 622 -5.73 -2.66 -7.40
N ALA A 623 -6.97 -2.51 -7.90
CA ALA A 623 -7.25 -2.10 -9.27
C ALA A 623 -7.19 -0.57 -9.46
N GLN A 624 -7.20 0.20 -8.37
CA GLN A 624 -7.17 1.66 -8.41
C GLN A 624 -5.74 2.21 -8.36
N GLN A 625 -5.63 3.51 -8.68
CA GLN A 625 -4.43 4.31 -8.46
C GLN A 625 -4.75 5.50 -7.56
N LEU A 626 -3.79 5.87 -6.73
CA LEU A 626 -3.83 7.05 -5.86
C LEU A 626 -2.62 7.94 -6.13
N VAL A 627 -2.82 9.24 -6.05
CA VAL A 627 -1.71 10.20 -5.95
C VAL A 627 -1.28 10.28 -4.50
N VAL A 628 0.02 10.17 -4.24
CA VAL A 628 0.64 10.54 -2.96
C VAL A 628 1.35 11.87 -3.16
N TRP A 629 0.97 12.87 -2.37
CA TRP A 629 1.51 14.22 -2.52
C TRP A 629 2.87 14.38 -1.84
N VAL A 630 3.81 14.99 -2.57
CA VAL A 630 5.04 15.57 -2.04
C VAL A 630 4.93 17.08 -2.21
N ASP A 631 4.83 17.81 -1.11
CA ASP A 631 4.55 19.24 -1.16
C ASP A 631 5.84 20.07 -1.30
N ASP A 632 5.91 20.88 -2.35
CA ASP A 632 7.05 21.72 -2.68
C ASP A 632 6.69 23.22 -2.58
N ARG A 633 5.74 23.58 -1.68
CA ARG A 633 5.32 24.96 -1.41
C ARG A 633 6.09 25.55 -0.22
N GLN A 634 6.46 26.82 -0.30
CA GLN A 634 7.16 27.54 0.78
C GLN A 634 6.93 29.06 0.72
N TYR A 635 7.19 29.75 1.83
CA TYR A 635 7.31 31.20 1.97
C TYR A 635 8.77 31.66 1.75
N TYR A 636 8.97 32.89 1.26
CA TYR A 636 10.25 33.42 0.76
C TYR A 636 10.81 34.67 1.47
N THR A 637 10.20 35.16 2.54
CA THR A 637 10.74 36.24 3.41
C THR A 637 10.51 36.01 4.91
N ASP A 638 11.29 36.66 5.76
CA ASP A 638 11.00 36.86 7.19
C ASP A 638 10.73 38.36 7.43
N ALA A 639 9.58 38.74 7.98
CA ALA A 639 9.16 40.15 8.02
C ALA A 639 10.07 41.04 8.88
N GLY A 640 10.79 40.45 9.84
CA GLY A 640 11.80 41.12 10.67
C GLY A 640 13.10 41.46 9.94
N ALA A 641 13.38 40.83 8.80
CA ALA A 641 14.59 41.08 8.02
C ALA A 641 14.50 42.45 7.31
N THR A 642 15.20 43.44 7.85
CA THR A 642 15.39 44.77 7.21
C THR A 642 16.70 44.86 6.45
N VAL A 643 17.60 43.90 6.68
CA VAL A 643 18.96 43.80 6.16
C VAL A 643 19.26 42.38 5.70
N ASP A 644 20.17 42.24 4.76
CA ASP A 644 20.69 40.95 4.28
C ASP A 644 21.76 40.35 5.20
N ASP A 645 22.26 39.17 4.85
CA ASP A 645 23.30 38.46 5.64
C ASP A 645 24.63 39.24 5.72
N THR A 646 24.79 40.33 4.96
CA THR A 646 25.92 41.28 5.02
C THR A 646 25.56 42.58 5.75
N ASN A 647 24.40 42.63 6.40
CA ASN A 647 23.83 43.78 7.08
C ASN A 647 23.44 44.94 6.14
N ALA A 648 23.25 44.68 4.84
CA ALA A 648 22.85 45.68 3.86
C ALA A 648 21.32 45.78 3.76
N SER A 649 20.78 47.00 3.87
CA SER A 649 19.32 47.18 3.90
C SER A 649 18.64 46.95 2.55
N TYR A 650 17.57 46.16 2.59
CA TYR A 650 16.65 45.98 1.45
C TYR A 650 15.84 47.25 1.15
N THR A 651 15.56 48.06 2.17
CA THR A 651 14.77 49.30 2.04
C THR A 651 15.59 50.46 1.49
N THR A 652 16.92 50.38 1.62
CA THR A 652 17.84 51.32 0.98
C THR A 652 18.32 50.83 -0.38
N GLY A 653 18.06 49.57 -0.77
CA GLY A 653 18.43 49.04 -2.08
C GLY A 653 19.88 48.58 -2.20
N ASN A 654 20.57 48.31 -1.09
CA ASN A 654 21.97 47.88 -1.10
C ASN A 654 22.16 46.35 -1.02
N ALA A 655 21.07 45.61 -0.84
CA ALA A 655 21.14 44.16 -0.63
C ALA A 655 21.59 43.39 -1.88
N ALA A 656 22.50 42.43 -1.68
CA ALA A 656 22.95 41.55 -2.74
C ALA A 656 21.82 40.60 -3.19
N ALA A 657 21.85 40.18 -4.46
CA ALA A 657 20.78 39.39 -5.10
C ALA A 657 20.53 37.99 -4.47
N ASN A 658 21.30 37.60 -3.46
CA ASN A 658 21.45 36.23 -2.97
C ASN A 658 21.15 36.02 -1.48
N THR A 659 20.76 37.05 -0.71
CA THR A 659 20.89 37.00 0.76
C THR A 659 19.60 37.33 1.53
N PHE A 660 18.44 36.79 1.10
CA PHE A 660 17.19 36.84 1.89
C PHE A 660 17.18 35.92 3.14
N GLY A 661 18.33 35.38 3.55
CA GLY A 661 18.44 34.34 4.60
C GLY A 661 17.78 32.99 4.22
N LEU A 662 17.44 32.78 2.93
CA LEU A 662 16.52 31.71 2.49
C LEU A 662 17.03 30.83 1.36
N MET A 663 18.24 31.10 0.88
CA MET A 663 18.98 30.18 -0.01
C MET A 663 19.30 28.86 0.69
N ASN A 664 19.15 28.77 2.02
CA ASN A 664 19.35 27.55 2.79
C ASN A 664 18.40 26.40 2.38
N TYR A 665 17.22 26.70 1.79
CA TYR A 665 16.23 25.68 1.41
C TYR A 665 16.14 25.37 -0.08
N ARG A 666 16.61 26.26 -0.97
CA ARG A 666 16.59 26.05 -2.44
C ARG A 666 17.90 26.34 -3.16
N GLY A 667 18.90 26.87 -2.44
CA GLY A 667 20.22 27.16 -2.99
C GLY A 667 20.25 28.33 -3.96
N GLY A 668 21.46 28.61 -4.47
CA GLY A 668 21.79 29.55 -5.55
C GLY A 668 21.11 29.23 -6.88
N MET A 669 21.00 30.23 -7.76
CA MET A 669 20.67 30.06 -9.19
C MET A 669 21.79 29.35 -10.00
N SER A 670 22.71 28.66 -9.33
CA SER A 670 23.85 27.92 -9.89
C SER A 670 24.00 26.51 -9.27
N VAL A 671 23.02 26.04 -8.50
CA VAL A 671 23.14 24.84 -7.65
C VAL A 671 22.95 23.52 -8.42
N ALA A 672 22.35 23.55 -9.62
CA ALA A 672 22.21 22.39 -10.52
C ALA A 672 21.72 21.11 -9.80
N ASP A 673 22.36 19.95 -10.01
CA ASP A 673 22.01 18.67 -9.36
C ASP A 673 22.17 18.70 -7.82
N ALA A 674 22.93 19.64 -7.26
CA ALA A 674 23.06 19.78 -5.81
C ALA A 674 21.73 20.20 -5.15
N LYS A 675 20.79 20.75 -5.93
CA LYS A 675 19.43 21.08 -5.49
C LYS A 675 18.71 19.86 -4.91
N VAL A 676 18.95 18.67 -5.47
CA VAL A 676 18.34 17.42 -5.00
C VAL A 676 18.71 17.14 -3.54
N ALA A 677 19.95 17.45 -3.14
CA ALA A 677 20.37 17.31 -1.75
C ALA A 677 19.71 18.36 -0.85
N THR A 678 19.53 19.59 -1.33
CA THR A 678 18.82 20.65 -0.59
C THR A 678 17.34 20.30 -0.39
N ASP A 679 16.67 19.75 -1.42
CA ASP A 679 15.28 19.28 -1.32
C ASP A 679 15.16 18.17 -0.27
N ALA A 680 16.07 17.20 -0.27
CA ALA A 680 16.07 16.12 0.72
C ALA A 680 16.23 16.62 2.17
N GLN A 681 16.84 17.80 2.36
CA GLN A 681 17.00 18.43 3.67
C GLN A 681 15.83 19.33 4.06
N ALA A 682 14.86 19.61 3.19
CA ALA A 682 13.80 20.57 3.44
C ALA A 682 12.39 20.05 3.14
N VAL A 683 12.26 18.98 2.34
CA VAL A 683 11.01 18.34 1.94
C VAL A 683 10.97 16.95 2.57
N ALA A 684 10.06 16.73 3.53
CA ALA A 684 9.91 15.41 4.13
C ALA A 684 9.37 14.42 3.09
N ARG A 685 9.91 13.21 3.10
CA ARG A 685 9.29 12.06 2.44
C ARG A 685 7.96 11.74 3.16
N PRO A 686 6.91 11.30 2.43
CA PRO A 686 5.66 10.93 3.06
C PRO A 686 5.86 9.82 4.10
N TRP A 687 5.23 9.93 5.28
CA TRP A 687 5.13 8.85 6.26
C TRP A 687 3.67 8.42 6.34
N LEU A 688 3.36 7.24 5.82
CA LEU A 688 2.01 6.67 5.74
C LEU A 688 1.89 5.52 6.76
N PRO A 689 1.13 5.65 7.85
CA PRO A 689 0.86 4.53 8.74
C PRO A 689 -0.08 3.56 8.02
N LEU A 690 0.37 2.35 7.77
CA LEU A 690 -0.46 1.28 7.22
C LEU A 690 -0.78 0.27 8.31
N GLN A 691 -2.00 -0.23 8.31
CA GLN A 691 -2.43 -1.32 9.20
C GLN A 691 -3.07 -2.45 8.39
N ALA A 692 -2.81 -3.68 8.80
CA ALA A 692 -3.43 -4.88 8.29
C ALA A 692 -4.44 -5.40 9.33
N ARG A 693 -5.66 -5.66 8.86
CA ARG A 693 -6.74 -6.25 9.65
C ARG A 693 -7.10 -7.61 9.08
N LEU A 694 -7.30 -8.59 9.96
CA LEU A 694 -7.65 -9.95 9.60
C LEU A 694 -9.16 -10.15 9.71
N ALA A 695 -9.69 -11.07 8.91
CA ALA A 695 -11.07 -11.52 8.98
C ALA A 695 -11.12 -12.97 9.48
N LEU A 696 -12.19 -13.32 10.18
CA LEU A 696 -12.46 -14.66 10.67
C LEU A 696 -13.70 -15.24 9.97
N LEU A 697 -13.75 -16.57 9.83
CA LEU A 697 -14.97 -17.28 9.45
C LEU A 697 -15.86 -17.45 10.69
N GLY A 698 -17.11 -17.01 10.60
CA GLY A 698 -18.18 -17.23 11.56
C GLY A 698 -19.02 -18.48 11.25
N ARG A 699 -19.90 -18.87 12.18
CA ARG A 699 -20.64 -20.15 12.14
C ARG A 699 -21.41 -20.42 10.83
N ALA A 700 -21.88 -19.35 10.18
CA ALA A 700 -22.67 -19.42 8.96
C ALA A 700 -21.80 -19.42 7.69
N ASP A 701 -20.52 -19.09 7.82
CA ASP A 701 -19.60 -19.03 6.69
C ASP A 701 -19.23 -20.44 6.20
N GLU A 702 -18.86 -20.50 4.93
CA GLU A 702 -18.22 -21.62 4.27
C GLU A 702 -16.79 -21.24 3.86
N LEU A 703 -15.97 -22.21 3.45
CA LEU A 703 -14.63 -21.91 2.92
C LEU A 703 -14.65 -21.02 1.66
N ASP A 704 -15.78 -21.03 0.96
CA ASP A 704 -16.00 -20.31 -0.28
C ASP A 704 -16.72 -18.98 -0.07
N THR A 705 -17.00 -18.55 1.18
CA THR A 705 -17.61 -17.25 1.45
C THR A 705 -16.81 -16.15 0.72
N PRO A 706 -17.44 -15.29 -0.11
CA PRO A 706 -16.76 -14.19 -0.77
C PRO A 706 -16.11 -13.23 0.22
N PHE A 707 -14.91 -12.72 -0.08
CA PHE A 707 -14.22 -11.80 0.82
C PHE A 707 -15.02 -10.53 1.08
N ASP A 708 -15.78 -10.03 0.10
CA ASP A 708 -16.61 -8.84 0.29
C ASP A 708 -17.74 -9.05 1.32
N GLU A 709 -18.30 -10.26 1.40
CA GLU A 709 -19.29 -10.62 2.43
C GLU A 709 -18.63 -10.67 3.81
N ALA A 710 -17.47 -11.33 3.91
CA ALA A 710 -16.66 -11.32 5.13
C ALA A 710 -16.24 -9.88 5.53
N ARG A 711 -15.99 -9.01 4.55
CA ARG A 711 -15.63 -7.60 4.76
C ARG A 711 -16.83 -6.74 5.18
N LEU A 712 -18.04 -7.02 4.69
CA LEU A 712 -19.25 -6.38 5.18
C LEU A 712 -19.48 -6.69 6.66
N ALA A 713 -19.20 -7.92 7.09
CA ALA A 713 -19.22 -8.27 8.52
C ALA A 713 -18.16 -7.48 9.32
N MET A 714 -17.00 -7.17 8.73
CA MET A 714 -16.02 -6.26 9.35
C MET A 714 -16.53 -4.81 9.45
N ALA A 715 -17.62 -4.40 8.78
CA ALA A 715 -18.16 -3.05 8.91
C ALA A 715 -18.86 -2.83 10.26
N ASP A 716 -19.43 -3.88 10.88
CA ASP A 716 -20.01 -3.80 12.22
C ASP A 716 -18.91 -3.59 13.28
N PRO A 717 -18.94 -2.48 14.05
CA PRO A 717 -17.91 -2.20 15.05
C PRO A 717 -17.81 -3.25 16.15
N ALA A 718 -18.92 -3.84 16.59
CA ALA A 718 -18.93 -4.81 17.69
C ALA A 718 -18.29 -6.14 17.26
N GLN A 719 -18.76 -6.71 16.14
CA GLN A 719 -18.18 -7.91 15.56
C GLN A 719 -16.71 -7.72 15.15
N ARG A 720 -16.34 -6.56 14.60
CA ARG A 720 -14.93 -6.23 14.30
C ARG A 720 -14.07 -6.27 15.55
N ALA A 721 -14.54 -5.72 16.66
CA ALA A 721 -13.80 -5.72 17.92
C ALA A 721 -13.66 -7.14 18.51
N ALA A 722 -14.69 -7.98 18.38
CA ALA A 722 -14.65 -9.39 18.77
C ALA A 722 -13.64 -10.19 17.93
N MET A 723 -13.70 -10.05 16.60
CA MET A 723 -12.72 -10.68 15.68
C MET A 723 -11.29 -10.26 16.03
N ALA A 724 -11.08 -8.96 16.26
CA ALA A 724 -9.77 -8.42 16.61
C ALA A 724 -9.19 -9.08 17.87
N ARG A 725 -9.99 -9.24 18.92
CA ARG A 725 -9.59 -9.96 20.16
C ARG A 725 -9.33 -11.44 19.93
N ALA A 726 -10.01 -12.04 18.95
CA ALA A 726 -9.89 -13.45 18.61
C ALA A 726 -8.77 -13.77 17.59
N ILE A 727 -7.95 -12.81 17.15
CA ILE A 727 -6.80 -13.11 16.27
C ILE A 727 -5.61 -13.69 17.07
N GLY A 728 -5.21 -13.00 18.14
CA GLY A 728 -3.98 -13.34 18.86
C GLY A 728 -2.70 -12.93 18.12
N PRO A 729 -1.52 -13.33 18.64
CA PRO A 729 -0.22 -12.90 18.15
C PRO A 729 0.16 -13.65 16.86
N LEU A 730 0.03 -12.97 15.72
CA LEU A 730 0.38 -13.53 14.42
C LEU A 730 1.34 -12.61 13.66
N ARG A 731 2.27 -13.16 12.90
CA ARG A 731 3.27 -12.40 12.15
C ARG A 731 2.70 -11.89 10.82
N ILE A 732 2.86 -10.60 10.55
CA ILE A 732 2.53 -9.94 9.28
C ILE A 732 3.82 -9.39 8.65
N ASP A 733 4.11 -9.82 7.44
CA ASP A 733 5.21 -9.35 6.61
C ASP A 733 4.73 -8.26 5.65
N TRP A 734 5.52 -7.19 5.57
CA TRP A 734 5.32 -6.04 4.71
C TRP A 734 6.39 -6.01 3.63
N SER A 735 5.94 -5.87 2.38
CA SER A 735 6.82 -5.67 1.24
C SER A 735 6.25 -4.59 0.33
N CYS A 736 7.10 -4.04 -0.54
CA CYS A 736 6.67 -3.10 -1.55
C CYS A 736 7.26 -3.48 -2.91
N GLU A 737 6.43 -3.42 -3.93
CA GLU A 737 6.84 -3.55 -5.32
C GLU A 737 6.80 -2.18 -6.00
N GLU A 738 7.65 -1.98 -7.01
CA GLU A 738 7.60 -0.77 -7.82
C GLU A 738 6.57 -0.92 -8.93
N THR A 739 5.72 0.08 -9.10
CA THR A 739 4.76 0.10 -10.20
C THR A 739 5.45 0.55 -11.48
N GLY A 740 4.99 0.07 -12.65
CA GLY A 740 5.56 0.46 -13.95
C GLY A 740 5.64 1.98 -14.15
N ALA A 741 6.61 2.43 -14.94
CA ALA A 741 6.79 3.84 -15.25
C ALA A 741 5.60 4.43 -16.03
N ASP A 742 5.06 5.56 -15.59
CA ASP A 742 4.10 6.34 -16.37
C ASP A 742 4.82 7.42 -17.18
N VAL A 743 4.78 7.28 -18.49
CA VAL A 743 5.24 8.26 -19.48
C VAL A 743 4.13 8.64 -20.46
N SER A 744 2.90 8.21 -20.19
CA SER A 744 1.73 8.50 -21.04
C SER A 744 1.32 9.97 -21.00
N THR A 745 1.69 10.68 -19.93
CA THR A 745 1.38 12.09 -19.71
C THR A 745 2.38 13.05 -20.36
N ILE A 746 3.41 12.53 -21.05
CA ILE A 746 4.43 13.32 -21.74
C ILE A 746 3.92 13.63 -23.16
N ASP A 747 3.87 14.92 -23.51
CA ASP A 747 3.59 15.47 -24.85
C ASP A 747 2.16 15.28 -25.42
N THR A 748 1.16 14.90 -24.61
CA THR A 748 -0.19 14.51 -25.10
C THR A 748 -1.19 15.65 -25.40
N GLY A 749 -0.81 16.92 -25.24
CA GLY A 749 -1.75 18.06 -25.30
C GLY A 749 -1.38 19.22 -26.23
N MET A 750 -0.30 19.12 -27.02
CA MET A 750 0.13 20.20 -27.93
C MET A 750 -0.29 19.87 -29.36
N THR A 751 -1.46 20.37 -29.74
CA THR A 751 -2.17 20.05 -31.00
C THR A 751 -1.44 20.44 -32.28
N ASP A 752 -0.45 21.34 -32.22
CA ASP A 752 0.34 21.75 -33.39
C ASP A 752 1.44 20.76 -33.77
N TYR A 753 1.60 19.68 -33.00
CA TYR A 753 2.61 18.65 -33.23
C TYR A 753 2.02 17.49 -34.05
N VAL A 754 1.86 17.73 -35.36
CA VAL A 754 1.38 16.70 -36.29
C VAL A 754 2.49 15.67 -36.55
N LYS A 755 2.34 14.51 -35.91
CA LYS A 755 2.64 13.15 -36.41
C LYS A 755 4.06 12.56 -36.38
N GLN A 756 5.14 13.23 -35.98
CA GLN A 756 6.46 12.54 -36.09
C GLN A 756 7.47 12.51 -34.94
N TYR A 757 7.41 13.21 -33.78
CA TYR A 757 8.54 13.07 -32.82
C TYR A 757 8.20 13.00 -31.32
N VAL A 758 8.87 12.03 -30.66
CA VAL A 758 8.61 11.44 -29.33
C VAL A 758 9.84 11.61 -28.43
N ARG A 759 10.78 12.55 -28.71
CA ARG A 759 12.14 12.54 -28.10
C ARG A 759 12.15 12.66 -26.58
N SER A 760 11.33 13.54 -26.00
CA SER A 760 11.26 13.68 -24.54
C SER A 760 10.70 12.44 -23.87
N ARG A 761 9.58 11.93 -24.39
CA ARG A 761 8.98 10.66 -23.95
C ARG A 761 9.91 9.47 -24.14
N TYR A 762 10.62 9.40 -25.27
CA TYR A 762 11.64 8.38 -25.59
C TYR A 762 12.83 8.48 -24.65
N HIS A 763 13.38 9.67 -24.42
CA HIS A 763 14.50 9.86 -23.51
C HIS A 763 14.12 9.42 -22.10
N VAL A 764 13.00 9.90 -21.57
CA VAL A 764 12.52 9.50 -20.24
C VAL A 764 12.30 7.99 -20.19
N GLY A 765 11.60 7.42 -21.17
CA GLY A 765 11.37 5.97 -21.25
C GLY A 765 12.65 5.15 -21.33
N SER A 766 13.60 5.56 -22.18
CA SER A 766 14.90 4.92 -22.37
C SER A 766 15.76 5.06 -21.12
N THR A 767 15.80 6.22 -20.46
CA THR A 767 16.54 6.42 -19.21
C THR A 767 15.97 5.52 -18.12
N LEU A 768 14.65 5.50 -17.92
CA LEU A 768 14.02 4.62 -16.94
C LEU A 768 14.31 3.15 -17.23
N HIS A 769 14.32 2.76 -18.50
CA HIS A 769 14.69 1.40 -18.92
C HIS A 769 16.17 1.09 -18.69
N GLN A 770 17.10 1.98 -19.07
CA GLN A 770 18.54 1.80 -18.86
C GLN A 770 18.91 1.76 -17.37
N GLN A 771 18.19 2.54 -16.56
CA GLN A 771 18.34 2.56 -15.12
C GLN A 771 17.49 1.48 -14.45
N GLN A 772 16.74 0.64 -15.16
CA GLN A 772 15.95 -0.40 -14.52
C GLN A 772 16.86 -1.48 -13.93
N ALA A 773 16.44 -2.09 -12.84
CA ALA A 773 17.11 -3.23 -12.25
C ALA A 773 16.12 -4.39 -12.11
N THR A 774 16.63 -5.61 -12.12
CA THR A 774 15.83 -6.82 -11.91
C THR A 774 16.37 -7.55 -10.70
N HIS A 775 15.47 -8.00 -9.82
CA HIS A 775 15.82 -8.79 -8.65
C HIS A 775 14.77 -9.85 -8.40
N THR A 776 15.19 -11.01 -7.93
CA THR A 776 14.29 -12.13 -7.61
C THR A 776 14.35 -12.35 -6.10
N PRO A 777 13.42 -11.76 -5.34
CA PRO A 777 13.39 -11.97 -3.90
C PRO A 777 13.21 -13.47 -3.57
N PRO A 778 13.96 -14.02 -2.61
CA PRO A 778 13.92 -15.44 -2.25
C PRO A 778 12.51 -15.95 -1.90
N GLY A 779 11.63 -15.07 -1.40
CA GLY A 779 10.27 -15.40 -0.98
C GLY A 779 9.15 -15.27 -2.03
N VAL A 780 9.44 -14.70 -3.21
CA VAL A 780 8.43 -14.45 -4.27
C VAL A 780 8.63 -15.36 -5.48
N GLY A 781 9.83 -15.92 -5.69
CA GLY A 781 10.09 -16.91 -6.75
C GLY A 781 9.95 -16.37 -8.18
N ARG A 782 9.82 -15.04 -8.36
CA ARG A 782 9.74 -14.37 -9.67
C ARG A 782 10.61 -13.13 -9.70
N ALA A 783 11.14 -12.83 -10.88
CA ALA A 783 11.91 -11.62 -11.12
C ALA A 783 11.00 -10.39 -11.11
N LEU A 784 11.27 -9.46 -10.20
CA LEU A 784 10.63 -8.15 -10.12
C LEU A 784 11.50 -7.11 -10.84
N ARG A 785 10.86 -6.20 -11.58
CA ARG A 785 11.52 -5.08 -12.24
C ARG A 785 11.33 -3.81 -11.43
N TYR A 786 12.42 -3.13 -11.18
CA TYR A 786 12.48 -1.90 -10.41
C TYR A 786 12.92 -0.77 -11.34
N ALA A 787 12.09 0.26 -11.51
CA ALA A 787 12.27 1.40 -12.41
C ALA A 787 12.23 2.78 -11.72
N ASN A 788 11.96 2.83 -10.40
CA ASN A 788 12.02 4.06 -9.60
C ASN A 788 13.46 4.59 -9.54
N CYS A 789 13.59 5.86 -9.17
CA CYS A 789 14.88 6.54 -9.16
C CYS A 789 15.90 5.88 -8.20
N PRO A 790 17.12 5.54 -8.67
CA PRO A 790 18.18 5.02 -7.80
C PRO A 790 18.74 6.09 -6.86
N GLU A 791 19.30 5.66 -5.73
CA GLU A 791 19.98 6.53 -4.75
C GLU A 791 21.08 7.40 -5.39
N ALA A 792 21.82 6.85 -6.36
CA ALA A 792 22.85 7.58 -7.10
C ALA A 792 22.31 8.84 -7.81
N LEU A 793 21.04 8.81 -8.24
CA LEU A 793 20.36 9.89 -8.93
C LEU A 793 19.39 10.67 -8.03
N GLY A 794 19.40 10.39 -6.72
CA GLY A 794 18.62 11.12 -5.71
C GLY A 794 17.33 10.45 -5.23
N GLY A 795 17.00 9.26 -5.74
CA GLY A 795 15.86 8.48 -5.25
C GLY A 795 16.19 7.61 -4.03
N THR A 796 15.38 6.58 -3.79
CA THR A 796 15.52 5.69 -2.63
C THR A 796 15.74 4.22 -3.00
N ARG A 797 15.76 3.89 -4.30
CA ARG A 797 16.03 2.51 -4.73
C ARG A 797 17.52 2.19 -4.48
N PRO A 798 17.82 1.24 -3.56
CA PRO A 798 19.19 0.91 -3.19
C PRO A 798 19.93 0.21 -4.33
N ALA A 799 21.27 0.27 -4.28
CA ALA A 799 22.12 -0.48 -5.22
C ALA A 799 21.96 -2.00 -5.06
N SER A 800 21.80 -2.48 -3.82
CA SER A 800 21.43 -3.86 -3.51
C SER A 800 19.92 -3.93 -3.29
N LEU A 801 19.23 -4.67 -4.14
CA LEU A 801 17.77 -4.80 -4.06
C LEU A 801 17.31 -5.72 -2.92
N ALA A 802 18.22 -6.44 -2.26
CA ALA A 802 17.90 -7.28 -1.10
C ALA A 802 17.42 -6.48 0.13
N SER A 803 17.80 -5.20 0.26
CA SER A 803 17.34 -4.30 1.32
C SER A 803 16.26 -3.33 0.85
N HIS A 804 15.63 -3.59 -0.30
CA HIS A 804 14.66 -2.67 -0.90
C HIS A 804 13.48 -2.38 0.04
N ALA A 805 12.88 -3.40 0.65
CA ALA A 805 11.78 -3.20 1.61
C ALA A 805 12.20 -2.32 2.80
N GLU A 806 13.38 -2.54 3.36
CA GLU A 806 13.89 -1.79 4.52
C GLU A 806 14.07 -0.29 4.25
N LYS A 807 14.27 0.11 2.98
CA LYS A 807 14.39 1.52 2.59
C LYS A 807 13.06 2.28 2.60
N HIS A 808 11.95 1.55 2.53
CA HIS A 808 10.60 2.11 2.44
C HIS A 808 9.73 1.81 3.66
N PHE A 809 10.23 1.06 4.65
CA PHE A 809 9.54 0.84 5.91
C PHE A 809 10.37 1.34 7.09
N GLY A 810 9.73 2.04 8.03
CA GLY A 810 10.38 2.40 9.28
C GLY A 810 10.65 1.16 10.14
N THR A 811 11.91 0.94 10.53
CA THR A 811 12.34 -0.19 11.36
C THR A 811 12.84 0.28 12.73
N ALA A 812 12.85 -0.63 13.72
CA ALA A 812 13.29 -0.32 15.09
C ALA A 812 12.57 0.90 15.69
N ASP A 813 13.31 1.93 16.13
CA ASP A 813 12.76 3.15 16.72
C ASP A 813 11.91 3.98 15.74
N LEU A 814 11.99 3.69 14.44
CA LEU A 814 11.14 4.26 13.40
C LEU A 814 9.83 3.46 13.22
N SER A 815 9.29 2.88 14.29
CA SER A 815 8.00 2.18 14.30
C SER A 815 6.96 2.88 15.19
N LEU A 816 5.67 2.76 14.86
CA LEU A 816 4.59 3.21 15.76
C LEU A 816 4.37 2.19 16.87
N ALA A 817 4.42 2.60 18.14
CA ALA A 817 3.99 1.71 19.23
C ALA A 817 2.50 1.30 19.04
N PRO A 818 2.08 0.06 19.37
CA PRO A 818 2.88 -1.05 19.90
C PRO A 818 3.63 -1.85 18.84
N TRP A 819 3.55 -1.48 17.57
CA TRP A 819 4.21 -2.21 16.50
C TRP A 819 5.71 -1.95 16.52
N ARG A 820 6.48 -3.01 16.32
CA ARG A 820 7.91 -2.91 16.12
C ARG A 820 8.22 -3.63 14.82
N ALA A 821 8.57 -2.86 13.80
CA ALA A 821 8.96 -3.40 12.52
C ALA A 821 10.41 -3.88 12.60
N ALA A 822 10.65 -5.11 12.14
CA ALA A 822 11.96 -5.73 12.09
C ALA A 822 12.22 -6.34 10.71
N PRO A 823 13.42 -6.18 10.14
CA PRO A 823 13.76 -6.77 8.85
C PRO A 823 13.83 -8.31 8.93
N VAL A 824 13.45 -8.99 7.84
CA VAL A 824 13.57 -10.44 7.69
C VAL A 824 14.33 -10.76 6.41
N ALA A 825 15.65 -10.93 6.53
CA ALA A 825 16.54 -11.13 5.39
C ALA A 825 16.18 -12.36 4.53
N ALA A 826 15.67 -13.44 5.13
CA ALA A 826 15.34 -14.69 4.42
C ALA A 826 14.26 -14.53 3.33
N VAL A 827 13.40 -13.52 3.46
CA VAL A 827 12.30 -13.23 2.52
C VAL A 827 12.30 -11.78 2.05
N GLU A 828 13.30 -10.98 2.48
CA GLU A 828 13.50 -9.57 2.12
C GLU A 828 12.28 -8.68 2.40
N THR A 829 11.64 -8.90 3.55
CA THR A 829 10.47 -8.16 4.03
C THR A 829 10.77 -7.43 5.34
N VAL A 830 9.84 -6.57 5.77
CA VAL A 830 9.79 -6.06 7.14
C VAL A 830 8.60 -6.70 7.85
N MET A 831 8.84 -7.38 8.97
CA MET A 831 7.78 -8.03 9.73
C MET A 831 7.30 -7.18 10.91
N THR A 832 6.05 -7.39 11.27
CA THR A 832 5.40 -6.89 12.48
C THR A 832 4.52 -8.01 13.04
N VAL A 833 4.00 -7.84 14.25
CA VAL A 833 3.14 -8.83 14.89
C VAL A 833 1.80 -8.20 15.22
N VAL A 834 0.74 -8.98 15.02
CA VAL A 834 -0.62 -8.64 15.45
C VAL A 834 -0.63 -8.49 16.96
N HIS A 835 -1.07 -7.34 17.43
CA HIS A 835 -1.07 -7.06 18.86
C HIS A 835 -2.15 -7.89 19.57
N ASP A 836 -1.76 -8.56 20.67
CA ASP A 836 -2.67 -9.27 21.58
C ASP A 836 -2.67 -8.63 22.98
N HIS A 837 -3.75 -8.84 23.71
CA HIS A 837 -4.02 -8.23 25.00
C HIS A 837 -3.40 -9.06 26.15
N LEU A 838 -2.20 -8.73 26.65
CA LEU A 838 -1.48 -9.50 27.70
C LEU A 838 -1.16 -8.68 28.98
N SER A 839 -1.29 -9.27 30.17
CA SER A 839 -0.81 -8.74 31.48
C SER A 839 0.15 -9.76 32.16
N ALA A 840 0.94 -9.52 33.22
CA ALA A 840 1.09 -8.39 34.15
C ALA A 840 2.50 -7.75 34.12
N GLY A 841 3.25 -7.98 33.03
CA GLY A 841 4.61 -7.46 32.82
C GLY A 841 4.73 -6.29 31.85
N GLN A 842 3.64 -5.76 31.29
CA GLN A 842 3.63 -4.54 30.46
C GLN A 842 3.63 -3.27 31.36
N ARG A 843 4.51 -3.23 32.36
CA ARG A 843 4.27 -2.75 33.74
C ARG A 843 3.66 -1.36 33.98
N ASP A 844 3.68 -0.39 33.06
CA ASP A 844 3.34 1.00 33.40
C ASP A 844 2.17 1.66 32.65
N LYS A 845 1.63 1.11 31.54
CA LYS A 845 0.57 1.78 30.73
C LYS A 845 -0.33 0.81 29.94
N THR A 846 -1.26 0.13 30.62
CA THR A 846 -2.08 -0.97 30.06
C THR A 846 -3.13 -0.55 29.02
N ASP A 847 -3.52 0.72 28.97
CA ASP A 847 -4.71 1.13 28.19
C ASP A 847 -4.38 1.59 26.77
N LEU A 848 -3.10 1.90 26.48
CA LEU A 848 -2.67 2.49 25.20
C LEU A 848 -2.80 1.54 24.00
N PHE A 849 -2.89 0.22 24.23
CA PHE A 849 -2.83 -0.77 23.14
C PHE A 849 -4.14 -1.47 22.85
N ILE A 850 -5.17 -1.27 23.68
CA ILE A 850 -6.51 -1.82 23.46
C ILE A 850 -7.07 -1.47 22.07
N PRO A 851 -6.92 -0.23 21.55
CA PRO A 851 -7.39 0.11 20.20
C PRO A 851 -6.68 -0.63 19.04
N HIS A 852 -5.54 -1.26 19.32
CA HIS A 852 -4.68 -1.92 18.32
C HIS A 852 -4.77 -3.45 18.34
N ILE A 853 -5.52 -4.02 19.27
CA ILE A 853 -5.73 -5.47 19.36
C ILE A 853 -6.19 -6.00 17.98
N GLY A 854 -5.67 -7.16 17.57
CA GLY A 854 -6.06 -7.80 16.31
C GLY A 854 -5.56 -7.12 15.04
N THR A 855 -4.67 -6.13 15.17
CA THR A 855 -4.05 -5.43 14.05
C THR A 855 -2.53 -5.47 14.13
N ALA A 856 -1.89 -5.47 12.98
CA ALA A 856 -0.47 -5.18 12.83
C ALA A 856 -0.32 -3.94 11.93
N GLY A 857 0.77 -3.20 12.06
CA GLY A 857 0.97 -2.02 11.22
C GLY A 857 2.43 -1.64 11.07
N ALA A 858 2.73 -1.00 9.94
CA ALA A 858 4.05 -0.54 9.57
C ALA A 858 3.95 0.88 9.00
N TYR A 859 4.98 1.69 9.22
CA TYR A 859 5.10 2.98 8.55
C TYR A 859 5.73 2.79 7.18
N PHE A 860 4.96 3.06 6.13
CA PHE A 860 5.47 3.11 4.77
C PHE A 860 5.97 4.51 4.44
N HIS A 861 7.14 4.60 3.84
CA HIS A 861 7.89 5.82 3.62
C HIS A 861 8.46 5.83 2.19
N PRO A 862 7.68 6.22 1.16
CA PRO A 862 8.14 6.25 -0.23
C PRO A 862 9.19 7.34 -0.49
N SER A 863 9.77 7.39 -1.70
CA SER A 863 10.67 8.49 -2.10
C SER A 863 9.96 9.84 -2.19
N ASN A 864 10.72 10.93 -2.35
CA ASN A 864 10.19 12.26 -2.68
C ASN A 864 10.31 12.58 -4.20
N ILE A 865 10.54 11.55 -5.02
CA ILE A 865 10.72 11.68 -6.46
C ILE A 865 9.37 11.53 -7.16
N ALA A 866 8.97 12.54 -7.91
CA ALA A 866 7.71 12.49 -8.66
C ALA A 866 7.78 11.43 -9.76
N GLY A 867 6.68 10.72 -9.98
CA GLY A 867 6.61 9.63 -10.94
C GLY A 867 7.12 8.29 -10.41
N ASP A 868 7.85 8.24 -9.29
CA ASP A 868 8.09 6.97 -8.59
C ASP A 868 6.74 6.40 -8.15
N GLY A 869 6.59 5.08 -8.21
CA GLY A 869 5.35 4.44 -7.81
C GLY A 869 5.55 3.10 -7.12
N TYR A 870 4.62 2.81 -6.22
CA TYR A 870 4.73 1.71 -5.27
C TYR A 870 3.40 0.98 -5.12
N ARG A 871 3.48 -0.30 -4.81
CA ARG A 871 2.37 -1.09 -4.30
C ARG A 871 2.84 -1.81 -3.04
N VAL A 872 2.15 -1.56 -1.93
CA VAL A 872 2.47 -2.19 -0.65
C VAL A 872 1.64 -3.46 -0.50
N ARG A 873 2.28 -4.52 -0.02
CA ARG A 873 1.66 -5.79 0.32
C ARG A 873 1.83 -6.07 1.81
N ALA A 874 0.77 -6.58 2.42
CA ALA A 874 0.78 -7.19 3.75
C ALA A 874 0.44 -8.67 3.61
N GLU A 875 1.18 -9.54 4.28
CA GLU A 875 0.98 -10.99 4.22
C GLU A 875 1.16 -11.64 5.60
N LEU A 876 0.23 -12.50 5.98
CA LEU A 876 0.34 -13.28 7.20
C LEU A 876 1.29 -14.46 6.99
N ARG A 877 2.36 -14.56 7.78
CA ARG A 877 3.36 -15.63 7.65
C ARG A 877 3.36 -16.53 8.88
N PHE A 878 3.15 -17.83 8.67
CA PHE A 878 3.30 -18.86 9.70
C PHE A 878 4.72 -19.42 9.72
N GLU A 879 5.69 -18.55 10.02
CA GLU A 879 7.12 -18.90 10.02
C GLU A 879 7.89 -18.15 11.10
N LYS A 880 8.95 -18.77 11.62
CA LYS A 880 9.90 -18.11 12.53
C LYS A 880 10.60 -16.95 11.82
N ALA A 881 10.83 -15.85 12.53
CA ALA A 881 11.71 -14.77 12.10
C ALA A 881 12.50 -14.20 13.27
N GLY A 882 13.83 -14.30 13.19
CA GLY A 882 14.71 -14.03 14.32
C GLY A 882 14.32 -14.87 15.53
N ASP A 883 14.17 -14.23 16.69
CA ASP A 883 13.78 -14.88 17.94
C ASP A 883 12.26 -15.05 18.11
N TYR A 884 11.46 -14.45 17.22
CA TYR A 884 10.01 -14.57 17.28
C TYR A 884 9.53 -15.85 16.59
N ALA A 885 9.05 -16.80 17.39
CA ALA A 885 8.37 -18.02 16.96
C ALA A 885 7.24 -18.35 17.93
N PHE A 886 6.00 -18.07 17.53
CA PHE A 886 4.86 -18.50 18.34
C PHE A 886 4.69 -20.04 18.21
N PRO A 887 4.36 -20.77 19.29
CA PRO A 887 4.54 -22.23 19.34
C PRO A 887 3.63 -23.02 18.41
N ASN A 888 2.48 -22.47 18.04
CA ASN A 888 1.51 -23.14 17.17
C ASN A 888 1.80 -22.95 15.66
N VAL A 889 2.99 -22.45 15.30
CA VAL A 889 3.34 -22.05 13.93
C VAL A 889 3.23 -23.20 12.93
N ASP A 890 3.68 -24.40 13.28
CA ASP A 890 3.69 -25.54 12.36
C ASP A 890 2.27 -26.04 12.06
N ALA A 891 1.40 -26.07 13.07
CA ALA A 891 0.00 -26.44 12.89
C ALA A 891 -0.73 -25.42 12.02
N LEU A 892 -0.52 -24.11 12.24
CA LEU A 892 -1.11 -23.07 11.41
C LEU A 892 -0.55 -23.09 9.98
N LYS A 893 0.76 -23.32 9.79
CA LYS A 893 1.38 -23.45 8.45
C LYS A 893 0.81 -24.65 7.69
N ALA A 894 0.62 -25.77 8.38
CA ALA A 894 -0.05 -26.95 7.85
C ALA A 894 -1.53 -26.68 7.50
N ARG A 895 -2.21 -25.87 8.31
CA ARG A 895 -3.63 -25.53 8.18
C ARG A 895 -3.92 -24.56 7.04
N TYR A 896 -3.02 -23.60 6.84
CA TYR A 896 -3.10 -22.53 5.87
C TYR A 896 -1.94 -22.67 4.89
N PRO A 897 -2.03 -23.59 3.91
CA PRO A 897 -0.99 -23.77 2.89
C PRO A 897 -0.76 -22.49 2.08
N VAL A 898 -1.72 -21.57 2.13
CA VAL A 898 -1.60 -20.22 1.58
C VAL A 898 -1.91 -19.19 2.66
N ALA A 899 -1.03 -18.20 2.75
CA ALA A 899 -1.15 -17.07 3.63
C ALA A 899 -2.30 -16.12 3.23
N PRO A 900 -3.14 -15.66 4.19
CA PRO A 900 -3.90 -14.43 3.99
C PRO A 900 -2.96 -13.29 3.57
N GLN A 901 -3.34 -12.54 2.54
CA GLN A 901 -2.57 -11.39 2.06
C GLN A 901 -3.50 -10.31 1.52
N ALA A 902 -2.99 -9.08 1.43
CA ALA A 902 -3.67 -7.98 0.74
C ALA A 902 -2.65 -7.00 0.19
N GLN A 903 -3.11 -6.13 -0.70
CA GLN A 903 -2.29 -5.12 -1.35
C GLN A 903 -3.03 -3.79 -1.43
N THR A 904 -2.25 -2.71 -1.47
CA THR A 904 -2.79 -1.38 -1.70
C THR A 904 -3.12 -1.15 -3.17
N ALA A 905 -3.89 -0.09 -3.46
CA ALA A 905 -3.87 0.59 -4.75
C ALA A 905 -2.42 0.91 -5.19
N ALA A 906 -2.24 1.16 -6.50
CA ALA A 906 -1.00 1.73 -7.00
C ALA A 906 -0.82 3.15 -6.45
N LEU A 907 0.26 3.40 -5.71
CA LEU A 907 0.59 4.69 -5.14
C LEU A 907 1.57 5.41 -6.07
N ARG A 908 1.17 6.51 -6.70
CA ARG A 908 2.02 7.31 -7.58
C ARG A 908 2.39 8.63 -6.91
N LEU A 909 3.68 8.91 -6.83
CA LEU A 909 4.17 10.15 -6.22
C LEU A 909 3.98 11.31 -7.20
N TRP A 910 3.34 12.39 -6.74
CA TRP A 910 3.27 13.66 -7.48
C TRP A 910 3.79 14.78 -6.60
N ARG A 911 4.51 15.73 -7.21
CA ARG A 911 4.92 16.95 -6.52
C ARG A 911 3.84 18.01 -6.65
N ARG A 912 3.33 18.52 -5.54
CA ARG A 912 2.38 19.62 -5.50
C ARG A 912 3.12 20.93 -5.33
N THR A 913 2.77 21.92 -6.13
CA THR A 913 3.21 23.29 -5.98
C THR A 913 2.05 24.25 -6.27
N SER A 914 2.22 25.54 -6.04
CA SER A 914 1.13 26.50 -6.18
C SER A 914 1.55 27.82 -6.79
N PHE A 915 0.56 28.50 -7.36
CA PHE A 915 0.56 29.93 -7.66
C PHE A 915 -0.34 30.62 -6.64
N ARG A 916 0.16 31.67 -6.01
CA ARG A 916 -0.52 32.30 -4.89
C ARG A 916 -0.89 33.76 -5.14
N GLY A 917 -0.22 34.35 -6.11
CA GLY A 917 -0.34 35.75 -6.40
C GLY A 917 0.09 36.04 -7.80
N TYR A 918 -0.61 37.00 -8.37
CA TYR A 918 -0.20 37.62 -9.60
C TYR A 918 -0.33 39.12 -9.42
N VAL A 919 0.70 39.84 -9.86
CA VAL A 919 0.81 41.29 -9.79
C VAL A 919 0.88 41.82 -11.20
N CYS A 920 -0.04 42.72 -11.54
CA CYS A 920 0.13 43.59 -12.69
C CYS A 920 0.83 44.87 -12.25
N TRP A 921 1.92 45.21 -12.92
CA TRP A 921 2.48 46.55 -12.90
C TRP A 921 2.22 47.21 -14.24
N GLY A 922 1.39 48.25 -14.23
CA GLY A 922 1.13 49.05 -15.40
C GLY A 922 -0.23 48.84 -16.02
N ALA A 923 -0.41 49.30 -17.26
CA ALA A 923 -1.62 49.03 -18.07
C ALA A 923 -1.72 47.56 -18.55
N ALA A 924 -1.01 46.62 -17.92
CA ALA A 924 -1.13 45.19 -18.19
C ALA A 924 -2.56 44.74 -17.82
N THR A 925 -3.24 44.06 -18.74
CA THR A 925 -4.69 43.77 -18.66
C THR A 925 -5.05 42.59 -17.75
N GLY A 926 -4.09 42.05 -16.98
CA GLY A 926 -4.36 40.93 -16.09
C GLY A 926 -4.67 39.66 -16.86
N ASN A 927 -3.71 39.15 -17.63
CA ASN A 927 -3.91 37.96 -18.45
C ASN A 927 -4.01 36.67 -17.64
N TRP A 928 -3.68 36.72 -16.35
CA TRP A 928 -3.86 35.58 -15.45
C TRP A 928 -5.35 35.15 -15.39
N GLY A 929 -5.62 33.85 -15.53
CA GLY A 929 -6.98 33.29 -15.55
C GLY A 929 -6.98 31.76 -15.51
N SER A 930 -8.15 31.10 -15.44
CA SER A 930 -8.26 29.63 -15.39
C SER A 930 -7.58 28.94 -16.58
N SER A 931 -7.60 29.56 -17.77
CA SER A 931 -6.91 29.05 -18.97
C SER A 931 -5.38 29.10 -18.88
N PHE A 932 -4.79 29.89 -17.97
CA PHE A 932 -3.33 30.00 -17.84
C PHE A 932 -2.74 28.95 -16.91
N ILE A 933 -3.36 28.68 -15.76
CA ILE A 933 -2.89 27.63 -14.84
C ILE A 933 -2.90 26.24 -15.51
N ASP A 934 -3.89 25.99 -16.37
CA ASP A 934 -3.98 24.74 -17.13
C ASP A 934 -2.79 24.53 -18.07
N VAL A 935 -2.21 25.61 -18.60
CA VAL A 935 -1.01 25.52 -19.45
C VAL A 935 0.20 25.07 -18.63
N PHE A 936 0.37 25.57 -17.40
CA PHE A 936 1.40 25.04 -16.50
C PHE A 936 1.13 23.58 -16.14
N ARG A 937 -0.10 23.25 -15.78
CA ARG A 937 -0.47 21.84 -15.50
C ARG A 937 -0.10 20.95 -16.69
N ASN A 938 -0.35 21.39 -17.91
CA ASN A 938 -0.02 20.65 -19.13
C ASN A 938 1.50 20.53 -19.38
N HIS A 939 2.28 21.62 -19.24
CA HIS A 939 3.74 21.58 -19.41
C HIS A 939 4.43 20.67 -18.38
N TYR A 940 3.96 20.67 -17.14
CA TYR A 940 4.60 19.97 -16.04
C TYR A 940 4.00 18.57 -15.76
N ARG A 941 2.87 18.23 -16.39
CA ARG A 941 2.19 16.93 -16.24
C ARG A 941 3.11 15.75 -16.49
N GLY A 942 3.88 15.79 -17.57
CA GLY A 942 4.81 14.72 -17.94
C GLY A 942 5.91 14.47 -16.89
N ALA A 943 6.17 15.47 -16.04
CA ALA A 943 7.09 15.38 -14.91
C ALA A 943 6.41 15.06 -13.57
N HIS A 944 5.10 14.77 -13.57
CA HIS A 944 4.31 14.48 -12.35
C HIS A 944 4.33 15.63 -11.33
N VAL A 945 4.31 16.86 -11.82
CA VAL A 945 4.29 18.08 -11.01
C VAL A 945 2.96 18.79 -11.26
N TYR A 946 2.21 19.03 -10.20
CA TYR A 946 0.88 19.62 -10.27
C TYR A 946 0.83 21.00 -9.63
N TYR A 947 0.29 21.96 -10.37
CA TYR A 947 0.10 23.34 -9.91
C TYR A 947 -1.36 23.53 -9.45
N VAL A 948 -1.52 24.08 -8.25
CA VAL A 948 -2.81 24.54 -7.72
C VAL A 948 -2.83 26.06 -7.57
N HIS A 949 -4.01 26.65 -7.70
CA HIS A 949 -4.19 28.08 -7.41
C HIS A 949 -4.57 28.26 -5.95
N GLU A 950 -3.88 29.15 -5.26
CA GLU A 950 -4.03 29.34 -3.83
C GLU A 950 -4.33 30.83 -3.56
N GLY A 951 -5.57 31.18 -3.25
CA GLY A 951 -5.99 32.59 -3.11
C GLY A 951 -6.60 33.14 -4.41
N GLY A 952 -7.83 33.65 -4.32
CA GLY A 952 -8.70 33.90 -5.48
C GLY A 952 -8.27 35.02 -6.42
N ALA A 953 -8.76 34.89 -7.66
CA ALA A 953 -8.78 35.83 -8.78
C ALA A 953 -7.43 36.49 -9.20
N PRO A 954 -7.24 36.79 -10.50
CA PRO A 954 -6.01 37.33 -11.07
C PRO A 954 -5.54 38.73 -10.62
N GLN A 955 -6.05 39.28 -9.51
CA GLN A 955 -5.68 40.62 -9.02
C GLN A 955 -5.59 40.66 -7.49
N THR A 956 -5.02 39.62 -6.87
CA THR A 956 -4.92 39.54 -5.40
C THR A 956 -3.96 40.59 -4.81
N PHE A 957 -2.98 41.09 -5.58
CA PHE A 957 -1.95 42.02 -5.11
C PHE A 957 -1.70 43.16 -6.11
N ASN A 958 -1.43 44.36 -5.60
CA ASN A 958 -1.16 45.53 -6.42
C ASN A 958 0.31 45.94 -6.34
N ALA A 959 0.93 46.33 -7.46
CA ALA A 959 2.27 46.91 -7.44
C ALA A 959 2.37 48.16 -6.55
N THR A 960 1.26 48.91 -6.43
CA THR A 960 1.14 50.10 -5.57
C THR A 960 1.23 49.78 -4.07
N ASP A 961 1.07 48.51 -3.67
CA ASP A 961 1.34 48.10 -2.29
C ASP A 961 2.78 48.42 -1.85
N VAL A 962 3.70 48.60 -2.81
CA VAL A 962 5.14 48.79 -2.57
C VAL A 962 5.67 50.05 -3.24
N PHE A 963 5.17 50.37 -4.43
CA PHE A 963 5.67 51.44 -5.29
C PHE A 963 4.54 52.34 -5.82
N ASP A 964 3.73 52.85 -4.91
CA ASP A 964 2.71 53.87 -5.22
C ASP A 964 3.36 55.25 -5.47
N PRO A 965 3.23 55.85 -6.67
CA PRO A 965 3.70 57.20 -6.94
C PRO A 965 3.01 58.28 -6.10
N ALA A 966 1.85 58.03 -5.49
CA ALA A 966 1.22 58.95 -4.55
C ALA A 966 1.93 58.98 -3.18
N VAL A 967 2.60 57.89 -2.78
CA VAL A 967 3.19 57.72 -1.44
C VAL A 967 4.68 58.12 -1.43
N ALA A 968 5.04 59.10 -0.61
CA ALA A 968 6.41 59.63 -0.55
C ALA A 968 7.47 58.57 -0.18
N ALA A 969 7.17 57.71 0.80
CA ALA A 969 8.07 56.63 1.21
C ALA A 969 8.31 55.60 0.09
N HIS A 970 7.30 55.33 -0.74
CA HIS A 970 7.40 54.42 -1.88
C HIS A 970 8.27 55.02 -2.99
N ARG A 971 8.08 56.31 -3.31
CA ARG A 971 8.94 57.04 -4.25
C ARG A 971 10.41 57.05 -3.80
N THR A 972 10.67 57.35 -2.52
CA THR A 972 12.03 57.33 -1.97
C THR A 972 12.67 55.95 -2.08
N ARG A 973 11.92 54.89 -1.75
CA ARG A 973 12.40 53.50 -1.87
C ARG A 973 12.74 53.13 -3.32
N TYR A 974 11.85 53.44 -4.26
CA TYR A 974 12.07 53.21 -5.69
C TYR A 974 13.36 53.88 -6.18
N ASN A 975 13.51 55.18 -5.88
CA ASN A 975 14.68 55.96 -6.27
C ASN A 975 15.97 55.41 -5.66
N ASN A 976 15.97 55.04 -4.38
CA ASN A 976 17.14 54.48 -3.70
C ASN A 976 17.58 53.14 -4.30
N ILE A 977 16.62 52.25 -4.60
CA ILE A 977 16.91 50.96 -5.25
C ILE A 977 17.63 51.19 -6.58
N ILE A 978 17.22 52.17 -7.37
CA ILE A 978 17.83 52.43 -8.67
C ILE A 978 19.19 53.11 -8.49
N SER A 979 19.27 54.18 -7.69
CA SER A 979 20.50 54.96 -7.50
C SER A 979 21.66 54.13 -6.93
N ASN A 980 21.36 53.15 -6.09
CA ASN A 980 22.37 52.35 -5.41
C ASN A 980 22.89 51.19 -6.26
N ASN A 981 22.08 50.65 -7.17
CA ASN A 981 22.47 49.49 -7.98
C ASN A 981 23.01 49.85 -9.37
N VAL A 982 22.53 50.93 -9.98
CA VAL A 982 22.95 51.35 -11.33
C VAL A 982 24.41 51.80 -11.31
N SER A 983 25.24 51.35 -12.25
CA SER A 983 26.69 51.61 -12.20
C SER A 983 27.08 53.00 -12.73
N ASN A 984 26.25 53.62 -13.55
CA ASN A 984 26.56 54.89 -14.23
C ASN A 984 26.08 56.09 -13.40
N ALA A 985 26.99 57.00 -13.03
CA ALA A 985 26.71 58.15 -12.19
C ALA A 985 25.56 59.04 -12.70
N THR A 986 25.46 59.28 -14.02
CA THR A 986 24.36 60.11 -14.60
C THR A 986 23.00 59.44 -14.54
N LEU A 987 22.97 58.11 -14.42
CA LEU A 987 21.74 57.33 -14.24
C LEU A 987 21.40 57.13 -12.76
N LYS A 988 22.28 57.51 -11.82
CA LYS A 988 21.98 57.52 -10.38
C LYS A 988 21.19 58.75 -9.93
N ASP A 989 21.14 59.78 -10.77
CA ASP A 989 20.47 61.04 -10.46
C ASP A 989 18.95 60.85 -10.33
N VAL A 990 18.48 60.84 -9.09
CA VAL A 990 17.07 60.64 -8.73
C VAL A 990 16.16 61.74 -9.26
N SER A 991 16.68 62.95 -9.51
CA SER A 991 15.88 64.05 -10.10
C SER A 991 15.46 63.76 -11.54
N ARG A 992 16.14 62.81 -12.20
CA ARG A 992 15.84 62.37 -13.57
C ARG A 992 14.89 61.18 -13.61
N MET A 993 14.53 60.62 -12.45
CA MET A 993 13.67 59.44 -12.34
C MET A 993 12.20 59.85 -12.10
N THR A 994 11.27 59.02 -12.54
CA THR A 994 9.84 59.19 -12.33
C THR A 994 9.22 57.82 -12.09
N LEU A 995 8.72 57.60 -10.88
CA LEU A 995 7.88 56.44 -10.58
C LEU A 995 6.50 56.65 -11.22
N LYS A 996 6.04 55.68 -12.00
CA LYS A 996 4.72 55.68 -12.61
C LYS A 996 3.93 54.43 -12.24
N THR A 997 2.61 54.54 -12.18
CA THR A 997 1.70 53.41 -11.97
C THR A 997 1.52 52.56 -13.23
N ASP A 998 1.70 53.15 -14.42
CA ASP A 998 1.41 52.52 -15.71
C ASP A 998 2.64 51.82 -16.36
N GLN A 999 3.85 52.08 -15.87
CA GLN A 999 5.13 51.63 -16.43
C GLN A 999 6.21 51.45 -15.34
N ILE A 1000 7.16 50.52 -15.54
CA ILE A 1000 8.26 50.28 -14.59
C ILE A 1000 9.53 51.09 -14.87
N TRP A 1001 9.76 51.54 -16.11
CA TRP A 1001 11.03 52.16 -16.51
C TRP A 1001 11.23 53.53 -15.84
N PRO A 1002 12.31 53.71 -15.04
CA PRO A 1002 12.45 54.91 -14.20
C PRO A 1002 12.53 56.23 -14.96
N TRP A 1003 12.97 56.19 -16.22
CA TRP A 1003 13.20 57.38 -17.03
C TRP A 1003 12.14 57.58 -18.11
N ALA A 1004 10.99 56.88 -18.03
CA ALA A 1004 9.97 56.89 -19.08
C ALA A 1004 9.31 58.26 -19.31
N GLY A 1005 9.39 59.18 -18.34
CA GLY A 1005 8.91 60.56 -18.50
C GLY A 1005 9.83 61.44 -19.37
N ARG A 1006 11.07 61.03 -19.61
CA ARG A 1006 12.06 61.84 -20.32
C ARG A 1006 12.04 61.59 -21.83
N THR A 1007 12.34 62.63 -22.61
CA THR A 1007 12.48 62.53 -24.07
C THR A 1007 13.62 61.60 -24.51
N ASP A 1008 14.62 61.42 -23.64
CA ASP A 1008 15.80 60.57 -23.86
C ASP A 1008 15.68 59.16 -23.27
N MET A 1009 14.57 58.84 -22.61
CA MET A 1009 14.36 57.58 -21.89
C MET A 1009 15.50 57.22 -20.92
N GLY A 1010 16.26 58.22 -20.45
CA GLY A 1010 17.42 58.02 -19.58
C GLY A 1010 18.74 57.81 -20.31
N TRP A 1011 18.78 57.65 -21.64
CA TRP A 1011 20.01 57.36 -22.39
C TRP A 1011 20.42 58.51 -23.32
N PRO A 1012 21.11 59.55 -22.81
CA PRO A 1012 21.45 60.73 -23.60
C PRO A 1012 22.68 60.53 -24.51
N TRP A 1013 23.37 59.40 -24.42
CA TRP A 1013 24.65 59.19 -25.08
C TRP A 1013 24.50 58.61 -26.49
N PRO A 1014 25.32 59.07 -27.45
CA PRO A 1014 25.38 58.49 -28.78
C PRO A 1014 25.88 57.05 -28.74
N SER A 1015 25.39 56.23 -29.67
CA SER A 1015 26.12 55.03 -30.05
C SER A 1015 27.51 55.34 -30.63
N ALA A 1016 28.37 54.32 -30.71
CA ALA A 1016 29.56 54.40 -31.57
C ALA A 1016 29.19 54.80 -33.02
N VAL A 1017 30.13 55.42 -33.72
CA VAL A 1017 29.98 55.82 -35.13
C VAL A 1017 29.65 54.59 -35.97
N VAL A 1018 28.57 54.66 -36.77
CA VAL A 1018 28.12 53.56 -37.62
C VAL A 1018 28.69 53.69 -39.04
N PRO A 1019 29.54 52.76 -39.51
CA PRO A 1019 30.17 52.87 -40.82
C PRO A 1019 29.30 52.44 -42.01
N ASN A 1020 28.22 51.64 -41.83
CA ASN A 1020 27.34 51.18 -42.92
C ASN A 1020 25.93 50.74 -42.45
N PRO A 1021 24.96 50.50 -43.38
CA PRO A 1021 23.59 50.05 -43.03
C PRO A 1021 23.50 48.68 -42.32
N ALA A 1022 24.40 47.73 -42.61
CA ALA A 1022 24.42 46.40 -41.98
C ALA A 1022 24.91 46.43 -40.52
N GLY A 1023 25.81 47.37 -40.18
CA GLY A 1023 26.31 47.61 -38.83
C GLY A 1023 25.29 48.27 -37.88
N ARG A 1024 24.17 48.77 -38.39
CA ARG A 1024 23.12 49.43 -37.59
C ARG A 1024 22.45 48.48 -36.60
N ALA A 1025 22.19 47.23 -36.99
CA ALA A 1025 21.60 46.22 -36.11
C ALA A 1025 22.55 45.86 -34.95
N ALA A 1026 23.84 45.69 -35.23
CA ALA A 1026 24.86 45.43 -34.21
C ALA A 1026 25.00 46.60 -33.22
N VAL A 1027 24.89 47.83 -33.71
CA VAL A 1027 24.94 49.05 -32.88
C VAL A 1027 23.72 49.17 -31.97
N VAL A 1028 22.53 48.80 -32.46
CA VAL A 1028 21.31 48.77 -31.63
C VAL A 1028 21.36 47.64 -30.61
N ASN A 1029 21.84 46.46 -30.99
CA ASN A 1029 22.04 45.37 -30.04
C ASN A 1029 23.06 45.77 -28.96
N ASN A 1030 24.14 46.45 -29.33
CA ASN A 1030 25.12 46.97 -28.37
C ASN A 1030 24.51 48.05 -27.47
N LEU A 1031 23.77 49.00 -28.03
CA LEU A 1031 23.05 50.01 -27.26
C LEU A 1031 22.04 49.38 -26.29
N GLN A 1032 21.31 48.35 -26.72
CA GLN A 1032 20.40 47.55 -25.89
C GLN A 1032 21.14 46.84 -24.76
N GLU A 1033 22.24 46.16 -25.07
CA GLU A 1033 23.07 45.47 -24.06
C GLU A 1033 23.66 46.45 -23.05
N LEU A 1034 24.10 47.64 -23.48
CA LEU A 1034 24.58 48.68 -22.56
C LEU A 1034 23.45 49.18 -21.66
N ILE A 1035 22.26 49.44 -22.23
CA ILE A 1035 21.07 49.79 -21.45
C ILE A 1035 20.80 48.69 -20.41
N PHE A 1036 20.72 47.42 -20.81
CA PHE A 1036 20.40 46.32 -19.90
C PHE A 1036 21.45 46.11 -18.81
N ASN A 1037 22.74 46.07 -19.16
CA ASN A 1037 23.83 45.77 -18.24
C ASN A 1037 24.09 46.87 -17.22
N HIS A 1038 23.84 48.13 -17.58
CA HIS A 1038 24.05 49.26 -16.69
C HIS A 1038 22.80 49.61 -15.87
N THR A 1039 21.60 49.18 -16.29
CA THR A 1039 20.34 49.54 -15.61
C THR A 1039 19.55 48.32 -15.11
N TRP A 1040 18.66 47.75 -15.94
CA TRP A 1040 17.70 46.72 -15.56
C TRP A 1040 18.35 45.54 -14.86
N ARG A 1041 19.44 44.97 -15.40
CA ARG A 1041 20.18 43.84 -14.79
C ARG A 1041 20.73 44.16 -13.39
N LYS A 1042 20.89 45.44 -13.05
CA LYS A 1042 21.42 45.89 -11.76
C LYS A 1042 20.35 46.02 -10.68
N PHE A 1043 19.19 46.63 -10.97
CA PHE A 1043 18.20 46.94 -9.92
C PHE A 1043 17.00 45.98 -9.85
N ARG A 1044 16.75 45.19 -10.90
CA ARG A 1044 15.56 44.29 -10.99
C ARG A 1044 15.40 43.32 -9.82
N TYR A 1045 16.50 42.75 -9.32
CA TYR A 1045 16.46 41.78 -8.23
C TYR A 1045 16.11 42.45 -6.91
N SER A 1046 16.66 43.63 -6.61
CA SER A 1046 16.28 44.39 -5.42
C SER A 1046 14.82 44.85 -5.49
N LEU A 1047 14.32 45.14 -6.69
CA LEU A 1047 12.93 45.57 -6.91
C LEU A 1047 11.91 44.44 -6.70
N ILE A 1048 12.08 43.28 -7.34
CA ILE A 1048 11.20 42.11 -7.13
C ILE A 1048 11.18 41.70 -5.66
N THR A 1049 12.33 41.78 -5.03
CA THR A 1049 12.54 41.34 -3.67
C THR A 1049 11.81 42.26 -2.67
N ALA A 1050 11.82 43.58 -2.91
CA ALA A 1050 11.00 44.51 -2.16
C ALA A 1050 9.50 44.23 -2.33
N LEU A 1051 9.07 43.84 -3.53
CA LEU A 1051 7.69 43.47 -3.83
C LEU A 1051 7.24 42.22 -3.06
N VAL A 1052 8.01 41.14 -3.19
CA VAL A 1052 7.78 39.86 -2.50
C VAL A 1052 7.65 40.06 -0.99
N ARG A 1053 8.50 40.89 -0.38
CA ARG A 1053 8.45 41.20 1.05
C ARG A 1053 7.15 41.86 1.50
N GLU A 1054 6.70 42.92 0.83
CA GLU A 1054 5.46 43.59 1.25
C GLU A 1054 4.23 42.73 1.01
N ILE A 1055 4.22 41.91 -0.05
CA ILE A 1055 3.16 40.93 -0.30
C ILE A 1055 3.16 39.86 0.81
N GLU A 1056 4.34 39.39 1.22
CA GLU A 1056 4.45 38.43 2.31
C GLU A 1056 4.12 39.00 3.69
N LYS A 1057 4.32 40.31 3.96
CA LYS A 1057 3.81 40.93 5.21
C LYS A 1057 2.30 40.81 5.36
N LYS A 1058 1.58 40.73 4.24
CA LYS A 1058 0.15 40.44 4.22
C LYS A 1058 -0.15 38.96 4.52
N GLY A 1059 0.87 38.12 4.70
CA GLY A 1059 0.87 36.68 5.06
C GLY A 1059 0.36 35.74 3.98
N PHE A 1060 0.22 36.24 2.76
CA PHE A 1060 -0.46 35.50 1.71
C PHE A 1060 0.45 34.74 0.76
N MET A 1061 1.77 34.94 0.70
CA MET A 1061 2.64 34.40 -0.35
C MET A 1061 3.39 33.10 0.04
N ARG A 1062 2.70 31.97 -0.09
CA ARG A 1062 3.25 30.59 -0.09
C ARG A 1062 3.13 30.01 -1.50
N GLY A 1063 4.24 29.76 -2.20
CA GLY A 1063 4.26 29.36 -3.61
C GLY A 1063 4.65 30.48 -4.58
N HIS A 1064 4.53 30.24 -5.88
CA HIS A 1064 5.11 31.14 -6.89
C HIS A 1064 4.34 32.47 -7.02
N LEU A 1065 5.07 33.58 -7.15
CA LEU A 1065 4.55 34.91 -7.46
C LEU A 1065 4.85 35.26 -8.92
N MET A 1066 3.82 35.62 -9.66
CA MET A 1066 3.96 36.05 -11.04
C MET A 1066 3.80 37.58 -11.10
N VAL A 1067 4.72 38.27 -11.78
CA VAL A 1067 4.68 39.72 -11.94
C VAL A 1067 4.70 40.04 -13.42
N GLU A 1068 3.57 40.51 -13.94
CA GLU A 1068 3.48 40.99 -15.30
C GLU A 1068 3.65 42.51 -15.33
N PHE A 1069 4.41 43.03 -16.29
CA PHE A 1069 4.67 44.47 -16.35
C PHE A 1069 4.74 45.05 -17.76
N VAL A 1070 4.43 46.34 -17.82
CA VAL A 1070 4.68 47.23 -18.95
C VAL A 1070 6.03 47.93 -18.75
N ALA A 1071 6.97 47.75 -19.67
CA ALA A 1071 8.32 48.29 -19.53
C ALA A 1071 8.34 49.83 -19.55
N SER A 1072 7.84 50.44 -20.62
CA SER A 1072 7.87 51.89 -20.85
C SER A 1072 6.77 52.32 -21.84
N GLU A 1073 6.66 53.61 -22.11
CA GLU A 1073 5.96 54.09 -23.31
C GLU A 1073 6.68 53.63 -24.59
N ALA A 1074 5.98 53.74 -25.72
CA ALA A 1074 6.56 53.56 -27.03
C ALA A 1074 7.80 54.46 -27.22
N CYS A 1075 8.82 53.91 -27.85
CA CYS A 1075 10.09 54.57 -28.07
C CYS A 1075 10.66 54.15 -29.43
N CYS A 1076 11.60 54.93 -29.96
CA CYS A 1076 12.26 54.60 -31.21
C CYS A 1076 13.76 54.77 -31.12
N TYR A 1077 14.50 53.93 -31.84
CA TYR A 1077 15.90 54.20 -32.16
C TYR A 1077 15.96 55.08 -33.39
N GLN A 1078 16.61 56.24 -33.29
CA GLN A 1078 16.73 57.20 -34.39
C GLN A 1078 18.20 57.42 -34.77
N ALA A 1079 18.49 57.30 -36.07
CA ALA A 1079 19.82 57.57 -36.62
C ALA A 1079 19.96 59.04 -37.09
N TYR A 1080 21.04 59.68 -36.65
CA TYR A 1080 21.44 61.03 -37.05
C TYR A 1080 22.80 61.00 -37.71
N ALA A 1081 22.94 61.64 -38.86
CA ALA A 1081 24.21 61.77 -39.56
C ALA A 1081 24.77 63.18 -39.40
N CYS A 1082 26.07 63.29 -39.20
CA CYS A 1082 26.74 64.57 -39.19
C CYS A 1082 26.73 65.22 -40.58
N ASN A 1083 26.38 66.50 -40.65
CA ASN A 1083 26.40 67.28 -41.90
C ASN A 1083 27.81 67.52 -42.46
N ALA A 1084 28.84 67.56 -41.61
CA ALA A 1084 30.23 67.75 -42.01
C ALA A 1084 30.92 66.43 -42.41
N ALA A 1085 30.43 65.29 -41.90
CA ALA A 1085 30.95 63.96 -42.21
C ALA A 1085 29.80 62.94 -42.14
N PRO A 1086 29.10 62.65 -43.26
CA PRO A 1086 27.93 61.75 -43.27
C PRO A 1086 28.23 60.32 -42.79
N SER A 1087 29.50 59.90 -42.82
CA SER A 1087 29.99 58.65 -42.22
C SER A 1087 29.89 58.62 -40.68
N HIS A 1088 29.82 59.78 -40.02
CA HIS A 1088 29.55 59.91 -38.58
C HIS A 1088 28.04 59.81 -38.32
N THR A 1089 27.49 58.61 -38.49
CA THR A 1089 26.12 58.29 -38.11
C THR A 1089 26.07 57.79 -36.67
N HIS A 1090 25.18 58.34 -35.86
CA HIS A 1090 24.95 57.94 -34.47
C HIS A 1090 23.49 57.58 -34.24
N VAL A 1091 23.25 56.56 -33.43
CA VAL A 1091 21.90 56.12 -33.05
C VAL A 1091 21.62 56.57 -31.62
N TYR A 1092 20.43 57.13 -31.41
CA TYR A 1092 19.92 57.56 -30.11
C TYR A 1092 18.58 56.90 -29.79
N LEU A 1093 18.26 56.80 -28.50
CA LEU A 1093 16.95 56.37 -28.02
C LEU A 1093 16.07 57.60 -27.75
N GLU A 1094 14.84 57.56 -28.25
CA GLU A 1094 13.87 58.64 -28.13
C GLU A 1094 12.50 58.13 -27.68
N ARG A 1095 11.79 58.97 -26.92
CA ARG A 1095 10.41 58.75 -26.52
C ARG A 1095 9.46 59.00 -27.70
N GLY A 1096 8.51 58.10 -27.91
CA GLY A 1096 7.50 58.16 -28.98
C GLY A 1096 7.65 57.04 -30.01
N ALA A 1097 6.53 56.69 -30.66
CA ALA A 1097 6.49 55.68 -31.72
C ALA A 1097 6.92 56.20 -33.10
N ALA A 1098 7.26 57.49 -33.21
CA ALA A 1098 7.62 58.14 -34.47
C ALA A 1098 9.02 58.76 -34.39
N PRO A 1099 9.78 58.80 -35.50
CA PRO A 1099 11.09 59.44 -35.57
C PRO A 1099 11.03 60.90 -35.09
N GLY A 1100 11.79 61.24 -34.05
CA GLY A 1100 11.90 62.62 -33.57
C GLY A 1100 13.00 63.42 -34.28
N THR A 1101 13.10 64.70 -33.91
CA THR A 1101 14.15 65.64 -34.34
C THR A 1101 15.09 66.02 -33.19
N ARG A 1102 15.07 65.26 -32.08
CA ARG A 1102 15.71 65.61 -30.81
C ARG A 1102 17.19 66.01 -30.95
N MET A 1103 17.94 65.25 -31.74
CA MET A 1103 19.39 65.50 -31.90
C MET A 1103 19.71 66.38 -33.11
N GLN A 1104 18.71 66.87 -33.82
CA GLN A 1104 18.92 67.76 -34.96
C GLN A 1104 19.57 69.08 -34.51
N GLY A 1105 20.63 69.49 -35.22
CA GLY A 1105 21.40 70.70 -34.91
C GLY A 1105 22.40 70.56 -33.77
N GLN A 1106 22.43 69.42 -33.06
CA GLN A 1106 23.40 69.17 -31.98
C GLN A 1106 24.80 68.92 -32.54
N ALA A 1107 25.85 69.26 -31.80
CA ALA A 1107 27.23 69.01 -32.21
C ALA A 1107 27.48 67.51 -32.43
N CYS A 1108 28.24 67.19 -33.49
CA CYS A 1108 28.64 65.83 -33.79
C CYS A 1108 29.55 65.29 -32.67
N PRO A 1109 29.22 64.15 -32.05
CA PRO A 1109 29.98 63.63 -30.92
C PRO A 1109 31.27 62.89 -31.32
N ALA A 1110 31.50 62.65 -32.60
CA ALA A 1110 32.77 62.10 -33.10
C ALA A 1110 33.93 63.05 -32.77
N ALA A 1111 34.99 62.51 -32.14
CA ALA A 1111 36.13 63.29 -31.68
C ALA A 1111 36.77 64.10 -32.83
N GLY A 1112 36.96 65.40 -32.63
CA GLY A 1112 37.53 66.31 -33.63
C GLY A 1112 36.57 66.76 -34.75
N CYS A 1113 35.30 66.33 -34.73
CA CYS A 1113 34.32 66.74 -35.72
C CYS A 1113 33.63 68.07 -35.33
N GLY A 1114 33.71 69.09 -36.18
CA GLY A 1114 33.04 70.38 -35.97
C GLY A 1114 31.61 70.49 -36.54
N GLY A 1115 31.09 69.41 -37.14
CA GLY A 1115 29.75 69.41 -37.74
C GLY A 1115 28.63 69.25 -36.73
N THR A 1116 27.38 69.37 -37.21
CA THR A 1116 26.16 69.13 -36.45
C THR A 1116 25.38 67.94 -36.99
N LEU A 1117 24.58 67.31 -36.14
CA LEU A 1117 23.75 66.17 -36.45
C LEU A 1117 22.50 66.61 -37.22
N SER A 1118 22.15 65.86 -38.25
CA SER A 1118 20.93 66.01 -39.04
C SER A 1118 20.16 64.69 -39.03
N SER A 1119 18.84 64.76 -38.91
CA SER A 1119 18.01 63.56 -39.01
C SER A 1119 18.10 63.04 -40.44
N THR A 1120 18.49 61.77 -40.59
CA THR A 1120 18.63 61.18 -41.93
C THR A 1120 17.29 60.76 -42.53
N GLY A 1121 16.23 60.63 -41.72
CA GLY A 1121 14.93 60.04 -42.11
C GLY A 1121 15.00 58.59 -42.61
N GLN A 1122 16.20 58.02 -42.76
CA GLN A 1122 16.45 56.76 -43.48
C GLN A 1122 16.44 55.51 -42.60
N TRP A 1123 16.53 55.66 -41.27
CA TRP A 1123 16.53 54.52 -40.37
C TRP A 1123 16.01 54.87 -38.98
N SER A 1124 14.83 54.35 -38.69
CA SER A 1124 14.18 54.41 -37.38
C SER A 1124 13.62 53.04 -37.04
N ARG A 1125 13.87 52.52 -35.83
CA ARG A 1125 13.22 51.30 -35.35
C ARG A 1125 12.24 51.69 -34.24
N ASN A 1126 10.95 51.63 -34.56
CA ASN A 1126 9.88 51.86 -33.61
C ASN A 1126 9.74 50.65 -32.69
N MET A 1127 9.54 50.90 -31.41
CA MET A 1127 9.29 49.90 -30.39
C MET A 1127 8.04 50.30 -29.62
N THR A 1128 7.21 49.33 -29.33
CA THR A 1128 6.03 49.50 -28.47
C THR A 1128 6.42 49.78 -27.02
N ALA A 1129 7.61 49.33 -26.59
CA ALA A 1129 8.31 49.74 -25.37
C ALA A 1129 9.78 49.26 -25.38
N ILE A 1130 10.55 49.64 -24.36
CA ILE A 1130 11.90 49.11 -24.13
C ILE A 1130 11.81 47.59 -23.89
N PRO A 1131 12.51 46.74 -24.66
CA PRO A 1131 12.41 45.29 -24.55
C PRO A 1131 13.23 44.78 -23.36
N LEU A 1132 12.71 44.93 -22.15
CA LEU A 1132 13.37 44.46 -20.93
C LEU A 1132 13.30 42.91 -20.86
N PRO A 1133 14.42 42.20 -20.63
CA PRO A 1133 14.40 40.75 -20.50
C PRO A 1133 13.61 40.35 -19.25
N ALA A 1134 12.86 39.24 -19.34
CA ALA A 1134 12.23 38.58 -18.21
C ALA A 1134 13.26 38.24 -17.12
N VAL A 1135 12.77 38.14 -15.88
CA VAL A 1135 13.65 37.99 -14.72
C VAL A 1135 13.15 36.93 -13.80
N GLY A 1136 14.10 36.08 -13.45
CA GLY A 1136 13.87 34.95 -12.61
C GLY A 1136 14.65 34.93 -11.32
N SER A 1137 13.98 34.70 -10.19
CA SER A 1137 14.63 34.66 -8.88
C SER A 1137 14.51 33.31 -8.18
N ALA A 1138 15.55 32.94 -7.42
CA ALA A 1138 15.55 31.75 -6.54
C ALA A 1138 14.45 31.82 -5.45
N LEU A 1139 13.88 33.02 -5.26
CA LEU A 1139 12.81 33.34 -4.31
C LEU A 1139 11.40 33.05 -4.88
N GLY A 1140 11.28 32.29 -5.97
CA GLY A 1140 9.99 31.83 -6.51
C GLY A 1140 9.11 32.93 -7.12
N ALA A 1141 9.68 34.09 -7.40
CA ALA A 1141 9.00 35.19 -8.06
C ALA A 1141 9.59 35.46 -9.46
N THR A 1142 8.71 35.75 -10.42
CA THR A 1142 9.02 35.84 -11.86
C THR A 1142 8.51 37.15 -12.46
N TRP A 1143 9.37 37.94 -13.13
CA TRP A 1143 8.97 39.12 -13.92
C TRP A 1143 8.85 38.81 -15.39
N LEU A 1144 7.70 39.17 -15.96
CA LEU A 1144 7.32 38.81 -17.32
C LEU A 1144 6.84 40.06 -18.06
N PHE A 1145 7.47 40.32 -19.20
CA PHE A 1145 7.17 41.46 -20.06
C PHE A 1145 6.01 41.12 -21.01
N TRP A 1146 5.01 42.00 -21.10
CA TRP A 1146 3.74 41.74 -21.81
C TRP A 1146 3.62 42.38 -23.21
N GLN A 1147 4.32 43.48 -23.52
CA GLN A 1147 3.95 44.30 -24.67
C GLN A 1147 4.47 43.78 -26.03
N GLY A 1148 3.53 43.50 -26.94
CA GLY A 1148 3.80 43.10 -28.33
C GLY A 1148 3.93 41.60 -28.55
N GLU A 1149 3.58 40.79 -27.55
CA GLU A 1149 3.68 39.33 -27.57
C GLU A 1149 2.32 38.65 -27.72
N SER A 1150 2.27 37.46 -28.32
CA SER A 1150 1.05 36.65 -28.35
C SER A 1150 0.82 35.96 -27.00
N ILE A 1151 -0.45 35.76 -26.62
CA ILE A 1151 -0.83 35.07 -25.36
C ILE A 1151 -0.17 33.68 -25.24
N ASP A 1152 -0.08 32.94 -26.35
CA ASP A 1152 0.49 31.59 -26.34
C ASP A 1152 2.01 31.59 -26.16
N ARG A 1153 2.72 32.56 -26.78
CA ARG A 1153 4.15 32.74 -26.52
C ARG A 1153 4.40 33.10 -25.05
N LEU A 1154 3.55 33.94 -24.48
CA LEU A 1154 3.68 34.33 -23.07
C LEU A 1154 3.49 33.15 -22.13
N LYS A 1155 2.45 32.32 -22.34
CA LYS A 1155 2.26 31.09 -21.54
C LYS A 1155 3.50 30.19 -21.54
N ALA A 1156 4.16 30.03 -22.68
CA ALA A 1156 5.39 29.25 -22.80
C ALA A 1156 6.59 29.91 -22.09
N VAL A 1157 6.79 31.21 -22.29
CA VAL A 1157 7.84 31.99 -21.59
C VAL A 1157 7.64 31.92 -20.07
N TRP A 1158 6.41 31.93 -19.59
CA TRP A 1158 6.14 31.86 -18.16
C TRP A 1158 6.50 30.49 -17.58
N ALA A 1159 6.16 29.40 -18.28
CA ALA A 1159 6.57 28.04 -17.89
C ALA A 1159 8.10 27.89 -17.92
N HIS A 1160 8.78 28.49 -18.91
CA HIS A 1160 10.24 28.56 -19.00
C HIS A 1160 10.86 29.24 -17.78
N GLU A 1161 10.42 30.46 -17.45
CA GLU A 1161 10.99 31.22 -16.34
C GLU A 1161 10.73 30.52 -14.98
N VAL A 1162 9.51 30.04 -14.74
CA VAL A 1162 9.18 29.29 -13.50
C VAL A 1162 10.08 28.05 -13.34
N MET A 1163 10.41 27.37 -14.43
CA MET A 1163 11.33 26.23 -14.42
C MET A 1163 12.75 26.65 -14.03
N HIS A 1164 13.24 27.78 -14.53
CA HIS A 1164 14.55 28.32 -14.14
C HIS A 1164 14.62 28.63 -12.63
N HIS A 1165 13.52 29.07 -12.01
CA HIS A 1165 13.49 29.33 -10.56
C HIS A 1165 13.42 28.04 -9.79
N ARG A 1166 12.58 27.12 -10.27
CA ARG A 1166 12.41 25.83 -9.61
C ARG A 1166 13.72 25.09 -9.52
N HIS A 1167 14.58 25.13 -10.54
CA HIS A 1167 15.88 24.43 -10.53
C HIS A 1167 17.10 25.33 -10.32
N GLY A 1168 16.90 26.61 -10.06
CA GLY A 1168 17.96 27.57 -9.80
C GLY A 1168 18.95 27.66 -10.98
N GLU A 1169 18.51 28.17 -12.13
CA GLU A 1169 19.32 28.22 -13.36
C GLU A 1169 19.30 29.60 -14.04
N HIS A 1170 20.03 30.59 -13.50
CA HIS A 1170 20.36 31.83 -14.22
C HIS A 1170 21.78 32.25 -13.87
N ALA A 1171 22.77 31.60 -14.49
CA ALA A 1171 24.14 32.10 -14.50
C ALA A 1171 24.36 33.01 -15.73
N ALA A 1172 25.44 33.80 -15.76
CA ALA A 1172 25.94 34.42 -16.99
C ALA A 1172 26.27 33.37 -18.10
N ASN A 1173 26.26 32.09 -17.71
CA ASN A 1173 26.34 30.87 -18.50
C ASN A 1173 25.03 30.06 -18.39
N ALA A 1174 23.87 30.73 -18.55
CA ALA A 1174 22.53 30.15 -18.51
C ALA A 1174 22.44 28.94 -19.49
N PRO A 1175 21.47 28.01 -19.36
CA PRO A 1175 21.47 26.66 -19.97
C PRO A 1175 21.62 26.52 -21.48
N GLY A 1176 21.80 27.61 -22.22
CA GLY A 1176 22.56 27.56 -23.47
C GLY A 1176 24.03 27.11 -23.30
N ALA A 1177 24.60 27.01 -22.09
CA ALA A 1177 26.05 26.77 -21.90
C ALA A 1177 26.44 25.46 -21.16
N ALA A 1178 25.66 24.91 -20.24
CA ALA A 1178 26.00 23.68 -19.50
C ALA A 1178 25.35 22.44 -20.12
N ALA A 1179 25.97 21.92 -21.19
CA ALA A 1179 25.48 20.81 -22.02
C ALA A 1179 25.09 19.53 -21.25
N THR A 1180 25.56 19.32 -20.03
CA THR A 1180 25.30 18.11 -19.23
C THR A 1180 23.93 18.08 -18.56
N LEU A 1181 23.30 19.24 -18.30
CA LEU A 1181 22.01 19.36 -17.62
C LEU A 1181 20.79 19.35 -18.56
N HIS A 1182 21.06 19.42 -19.87
CA HIS A 1182 20.07 19.39 -20.94
C HIS A 1182 20.41 18.29 -21.95
N ASP A 1183 19.44 17.93 -22.76
CA ASP A 1183 19.71 17.16 -23.96
C ASP A 1183 20.30 18.09 -25.03
N SER A 1184 21.62 18.03 -25.20
CA SER A 1184 22.44 18.97 -25.98
C SER A 1184 23.10 18.34 -27.22
N GLN A 1185 22.86 17.04 -27.47
CA GLN A 1185 23.44 16.35 -28.64
C GLN A 1185 22.81 16.87 -29.94
N ALA A 1186 23.68 17.16 -30.91
CA ALA A 1186 23.35 17.68 -32.23
C ALA A 1186 22.51 16.68 -33.06
N ASN A 1187 21.71 17.21 -33.99
CA ASN A 1187 21.08 16.42 -35.05
C ASN A 1187 21.99 16.45 -36.29
N THR A 1188 22.41 15.29 -36.77
CA THR A 1188 23.29 15.12 -37.95
C THR A 1188 22.54 15.06 -39.29
N ARG A 1189 21.20 15.02 -39.29
CA ARG A 1189 20.36 15.06 -40.51
C ARG A 1189 19.85 16.47 -40.81
N GLU A 1190 20.67 17.26 -41.49
CA GLU A 1190 20.22 18.45 -42.18
C GLU A 1190 19.27 18.05 -43.34
N THR A 1191 17.96 18.14 -43.15
CA THR A 1191 17.07 18.41 -44.28
C THR A 1191 17.30 19.86 -44.65
N GLY A 1192 17.77 20.16 -45.87
CA GLY A 1192 18.18 21.51 -46.27
C GLY A 1192 17.19 22.62 -45.89
N TRP A 1193 17.45 23.30 -44.77
CA TRP A 1193 16.64 24.39 -44.20
C TRP A 1193 16.92 25.76 -44.85
N GLY A 1194 17.64 25.78 -45.98
CA GLY A 1194 18.04 26.99 -46.69
C GLY A 1194 16.89 27.89 -47.19
N ALA A 1195 15.63 27.46 -47.06
CA ALA A 1195 14.46 28.26 -47.41
C ALA A 1195 13.93 29.14 -46.24
N ILE A 1196 14.39 28.93 -44.99
CA ILE A 1196 14.02 29.78 -43.85
C ILE A 1196 15.22 30.66 -43.53
N ASN A 1197 15.22 31.88 -44.07
CA ASN A 1197 16.28 32.87 -43.93
C ASN A 1197 16.57 33.20 -42.46
N GLY A 1198 17.59 32.57 -41.89
CA GLY A 1198 18.16 32.90 -40.59
C GLY A 1198 19.44 32.09 -40.34
N GLY A 1199 20.60 32.69 -40.63
CA GLY A 1199 21.89 32.02 -40.61
C GLY A 1199 22.24 31.38 -39.27
N GLY A 1200 22.62 30.10 -39.35
CA GLY A 1200 23.55 29.40 -38.46
C GLY A 1200 23.23 29.40 -36.97
N VAL A 1201 22.45 28.41 -36.51
CA VAL A 1201 22.82 27.39 -35.51
C VAL A 1201 21.77 26.28 -35.57
N ALA A 1202 21.86 25.39 -36.56
CA ALA A 1202 21.08 24.16 -36.61
C ALA A 1202 21.75 23.11 -35.72
N ASN A 1203 21.09 22.69 -34.64
CA ASN A 1203 21.47 21.49 -33.85
C ASN A 1203 20.25 21.00 -33.04
N GLY A 1204 19.51 19.99 -33.53
CA GLY A 1204 18.49 19.22 -32.78
C GLY A 1204 17.30 18.74 -33.63
N TRP A 1205 16.84 17.49 -33.46
CA TRP A 1205 15.76 16.84 -34.26
C TRP A 1205 14.38 17.47 -34.04
N ASP A 1206 14.14 17.99 -32.84
CA ASP A 1206 13.00 18.81 -32.51
C ASP A 1206 13.52 20.19 -32.11
N ARG A 1207 12.70 21.22 -32.34
CA ARG A 1207 12.90 22.58 -31.84
C ARG A 1207 13.53 22.56 -30.43
N ARG A 1208 14.45 23.49 -30.19
CA ARG A 1208 15.25 23.51 -28.97
C ARG A 1208 14.36 23.50 -27.72
N CYS A 1209 14.74 22.71 -26.71
CA CYS A 1209 14.06 22.60 -25.42
C CYS A 1209 13.54 23.96 -24.95
N ILE A 1210 12.33 24.04 -24.39
CA ILE A 1210 11.79 25.31 -23.90
C ILE A 1210 12.76 26.02 -22.95
N MET A 1211 13.62 25.29 -22.23
CA MET A 1211 14.67 25.81 -21.34
C MET A 1211 15.92 26.37 -22.04
N SER A 1212 15.98 26.36 -23.37
CA SER A 1212 17.08 26.96 -24.14
C SER A 1212 16.73 28.39 -24.53
N TYR A 1213 17.66 29.33 -24.37
CA TYR A 1213 17.44 30.76 -24.68
C TYR A 1213 17.47 31.09 -26.17
N SER A 1214 17.75 30.12 -27.02
CA SER A 1214 18.36 30.42 -28.32
C SER A 1214 17.36 30.64 -29.47
N ASP A 1215 16.04 30.42 -29.28
CA ASP A 1215 15.00 30.70 -30.31
C ASP A 1215 13.76 31.45 -29.79
N ALA A 1216 13.86 32.20 -28.68
CA ALA A 1216 12.72 32.97 -28.15
C ALA A 1216 12.18 34.07 -29.10
N TRP A 1217 12.73 34.21 -30.32
CA TRP A 1217 12.35 35.21 -31.33
C TRP A 1217 11.38 34.68 -32.41
N TYR A 1218 11.18 33.36 -32.52
CA TYR A 1218 10.45 32.74 -33.63
C TYR A 1218 9.25 31.92 -33.17
N GLY A 1219 8.24 32.53 -32.54
CA GLY A 1219 6.81 32.08 -32.51
C GLY A 1219 6.44 30.62 -32.18
N GLU A 1220 7.37 29.72 -31.91
CA GLU A 1220 7.18 28.28 -31.91
C GLU A 1220 7.24 27.75 -30.48
N LEU A 1221 6.13 27.18 -30.02
CA LEU A 1221 5.94 26.67 -28.66
C LEU A 1221 6.84 25.45 -28.42
N GLY A 1222 7.76 25.53 -27.45
CA GLY A 1222 8.67 24.44 -27.08
C GLY A 1222 8.16 23.59 -25.91
N CYS A 1223 8.63 22.33 -25.79
CA CYS A 1223 8.38 21.45 -24.66
C CYS A 1223 9.67 21.22 -23.83
N PHE A 1224 9.55 20.63 -22.64
CA PHE A 1224 10.72 20.25 -21.83
C PHE A 1224 11.43 19.05 -22.47
N CYS A 1225 12.76 19.11 -22.62
CA CYS A 1225 13.55 17.92 -22.98
C CYS A 1225 13.49 16.84 -21.89
N GLY A 1226 13.86 15.60 -22.22
CA GLY A 1226 13.79 14.48 -21.28
C GLY A 1226 14.56 14.69 -19.97
N LYS A 1227 15.76 15.31 -20.02
CA LYS A 1227 16.50 15.69 -18.80
C LYS A 1227 15.76 16.72 -17.96
N CYS A 1228 15.13 17.73 -18.57
CA CYS A 1228 14.31 18.72 -17.86
C CYS A 1228 13.09 18.06 -17.18
N LEU A 1229 12.45 17.08 -17.82
CA LEU A 1229 11.36 16.32 -17.21
C LEU A 1229 11.83 15.49 -16.01
N LEU A 1230 12.96 14.77 -16.13
CA LEU A 1230 13.53 13.98 -15.02
C LEU A 1230 13.99 14.88 -13.85
N ARG A 1231 14.57 16.05 -14.13
CA ARG A 1231 14.90 17.03 -13.09
C ARG A 1231 13.65 17.53 -12.37
N ASN A 1232 12.58 17.83 -13.10
CA ASN A 1232 11.31 18.22 -12.50
C ASN A 1232 10.72 17.14 -11.59
N ARG A 1233 10.98 15.87 -11.89
CA ARG A 1233 10.65 14.75 -10.98
C ARG A 1233 11.51 14.75 -9.71
N GLY A 1234 12.73 15.29 -9.77
CA GLY A 1234 13.68 15.39 -8.67
C GLY A 1234 14.99 14.63 -8.92
N TRP A 1235 15.24 14.16 -10.15
CA TRP A 1235 16.44 13.40 -10.49
C TRP A 1235 17.67 14.31 -10.64
N ARG A 1236 18.83 13.78 -10.27
CA ARG A 1236 20.13 14.26 -10.75
C ARG A 1236 20.33 13.78 -12.18
N VAL A 1237 20.73 14.66 -13.10
CA VAL A 1237 20.79 14.31 -14.54
C VAL A 1237 22.12 14.61 -15.21
N SER A 1238 23.06 15.26 -14.52
CA SER A 1238 24.36 15.64 -15.09
C SER A 1238 25.17 14.45 -15.61
N THR A 1239 25.01 13.28 -14.99
CA THR A 1239 25.68 12.02 -15.36
C THR A 1239 24.89 11.17 -16.36
N LEU A 1240 23.64 11.56 -16.69
CA LEU A 1240 22.83 10.83 -17.66
C LEU A 1240 23.32 11.12 -19.07
N VAL A 1241 23.48 10.05 -19.86
CA VAL A 1241 23.90 10.15 -21.25
C VAL A 1241 22.75 10.70 -22.10
N ASN A 1242 23.05 11.60 -23.02
CA ASN A 1242 22.09 12.05 -24.01
C ASN A 1242 21.79 10.90 -24.99
N PRO A 1243 20.58 10.81 -25.56
CA PRO A 1243 20.31 9.80 -26.57
C PRO A 1243 21.20 10.02 -27.80
N ALA A 1244 21.65 8.95 -28.46
CA ALA A 1244 22.50 9.05 -29.65
C ALA A 1244 21.79 9.81 -30.78
N SER A 1245 22.54 10.58 -31.56
CA SER A 1245 22.05 11.49 -32.62
C SER A 1245 21.39 10.81 -33.82
N ASP A 1246 21.59 9.49 -33.98
CA ASP A 1246 21.41 8.77 -35.25
C ASP A 1246 20.50 7.53 -35.09
N ARG A 1247 19.21 7.69 -34.75
CA ARG A 1247 18.27 6.56 -34.83
C ARG A 1247 17.09 6.90 -35.75
N ASN A 1248 17.02 6.14 -36.85
CA ASN A 1248 16.06 6.27 -37.94
C ASN A 1248 14.60 6.10 -37.49
N GLU A 1249 13.82 7.16 -37.49
CA GLU A 1249 12.39 7.03 -37.77
C GLU A 1249 12.23 7.21 -39.28
N ALA A 1250 12.14 6.08 -40.00
CA ALA A 1250 11.62 6.01 -41.36
C ALA A 1250 10.18 5.49 -41.33
#